data_AF-A0A7C4MTR1-F1
#
_entry.id   AF-A0A7C4MTR1-F1
#
_cell.length_a   1.000
_cell.length_b   1.000
_cell.length_c   1.000
_cell.angle_alpha   90.00
_cell.angle_beta   90.00
_cell.angle_gamma   90.00
#
_symmetry.space_group_name_H-M   'P 1'
#
loop_
_entity.id
_entity.type
_entity.pdbx_description
1 polymer ?
#
loop_
_entity_poly.entity_id
_entity_poly.type
_entity_poly.pdbx_seq_one_letter_code
_entity_poly.pdbx_strand_id
1 'polypeptide(L)'
;MNWKRLFGCVLAILILGASQAWTAAPKAAPPVALTPAGEKLFERYSSMLDELRTEIGKALPQLDARLKDAFVAAYTAEAKAIAAELNAMRATAGAKDKEAAAKAHEAAKAALAQVQAAARQPVEAAMKAVQPFLAGGALDAKLAKAAVLAQATPRGLAEFAQQGKEQEALVEKLLGDARLMQEMLAADGAKDRKYGRAMEIFEAINKASSRASAGLFRRLALAVSLEHAVPIPQSNPQARTDAPAVVDPVKRYLHYEKAFLDGELDPAFKNLSAWEYRYVVNSDAPDEILAWGREMLRNYRPDHIRTENQGWRYSIAVKTDVKYGSQDVKNDLPTLQNYQNIINNGGVCGRRAFFGRFILRSFGIPTVARPQRGHAALARWTPQGWVINLGAGWGWGWTDFGQDTDFLVMTQARKNDKAYLQVQRAQWLGDIFGEKRAFGFNAPPSGFWNGAALYRQRAIAAESKATVLGPLGQDIAESNESKEAVPVEKTPIGEADRKVVVDRNGVITVPAIALSKPTGNSAQFLPMRGFSGGVQLHCVRDLKNPQEFEYAIEVPRAGKYALAAQVVTVQSNQKLLLKLNNSPQAVDVAVPYTVGRWETTPPVEITLVQGVNVLHFTRPAPSGGLTIKQFTLTPVK
;
A
#
# COMPACT_ATOMS: atom_id res chain seq x y z
N MET A 1 54.46 -5.99 -8.57
CA MET A 1 55.21 -4.78 -8.19
C MET A 1 54.25 -3.60 -8.17
N ASN A 2 54.35 -2.75 -7.14
CA ASN A 2 53.36 -1.79 -6.64
C ASN A 2 52.79 -0.77 -7.65
N TRP A 3 51.48 -0.55 -7.59
CA TRP A 3 50.86 0.73 -7.95
C TRP A 3 49.92 1.17 -6.83
N LYS A 4 50.46 1.93 -5.88
CA LYS A 4 49.71 2.71 -4.88
C LYS A 4 50.07 4.18 -5.10
N ARG A 5 49.03 5.03 -5.14
CA ARG A 5 48.97 6.49 -4.90
C ARG A 5 48.79 7.41 -6.12
N LEU A 6 48.01 8.47 -5.83
CA LEU A 6 47.50 9.61 -6.62
C LEU A 6 46.31 9.27 -7.54
N PHE A 7 45.09 9.79 -7.41
CA PHE A 7 44.48 11.00 -6.82
C PHE A 7 43.13 10.60 -6.16
N GLY A 8 42.56 11.21 -5.11
CA GLY A 8 42.71 12.57 -4.62
C GLY A 8 41.49 13.44 -5.03
N CYS A 9 40.37 13.29 -4.30
CA CYS A 9 39.24 14.22 -4.14
C CYS A 9 38.49 14.76 -5.39
N VAL A 10 37.21 14.35 -5.57
CA VAL A 10 36.01 15.22 -5.48
C VAL A 10 34.79 14.30 -5.32
N LEU A 11 34.34 14.12 -4.07
CA LEU A 11 33.07 13.50 -3.74
C LEU A 11 32.07 14.63 -3.49
N ALA A 12 31.35 15.05 -4.53
CA ALA A 12 30.23 16.00 -4.41
C ALA A 12 28.92 15.25 -4.67
N ILE A 13 28.44 14.54 -3.66
CA ILE A 13 27.09 13.97 -3.66
C ILE A 13 26.15 15.12 -3.29
N LEU A 14 25.54 15.74 -4.29
CA LEU A 14 24.36 16.60 -4.11
C LEU A 14 23.17 15.70 -3.75
N ILE A 15 23.00 15.47 -2.45
CA ILE A 15 21.78 14.91 -1.86
C ILE A 15 20.76 16.05 -1.80
N LEU A 16 20.04 16.27 -2.89
CA LEU A 16 18.78 17.02 -2.91
C LEU A 16 17.68 16.09 -3.41
N GLY A 17 17.32 15.15 -2.54
CA GLY A 17 16.08 14.41 -2.62
C GLY A 17 15.69 14.18 -1.18
N ALA A 18 14.54 14.75 -0.77
CA ALA A 18 14.02 14.70 0.58
C ALA A 18 14.00 13.26 1.10
N SER A 19 15.09 12.87 1.74
CA SER A 19 15.12 11.77 2.67
C SER A 19 14.20 12.20 3.80
N GLN A 20 13.02 11.58 3.87
CA GLN A 20 12.47 11.24 5.18
C GLN A 20 13.42 10.20 5.81
N ALA A 21 14.65 10.64 6.09
CA ALA A 21 15.41 10.15 7.21
C ALA A 21 14.49 10.32 8.41
N TRP A 22 14.48 9.33 9.29
CA TRP A 22 13.74 9.38 10.55
C TRP A 22 14.06 10.68 11.27
N THR A 23 13.23 11.70 11.07
CA THR A 23 13.20 12.87 11.94
C THR A 23 12.82 12.30 13.30
N ALA A 24 13.67 12.53 14.30
CA ALA A 24 13.29 12.34 15.69
C ALA A 24 11.87 12.86 15.86
N ALA A 25 11.00 12.05 16.47
CA ALA A 25 9.61 12.44 16.68
C ALA A 25 9.61 13.89 17.22
N PRO A 26 8.87 14.82 16.58
CA PRO A 26 8.85 16.21 17.02
C PRO A 26 8.58 16.21 18.52
N LYS A 27 9.41 16.95 19.26
CA LYS A 27 9.28 17.10 20.71
C LYS A 27 7.80 17.41 21.00
N ALA A 28 7.14 16.57 21.78
CA ALA A 28 5.72 16.70 22.04
C ALA A 28 5.42 18.15 22.43
N ALA A 29 4.48 18.77 21.72
CA ALA A 29 4.05 20.13 22.05
C ALA A 29 3.68 20.15 23.54
N PRO A 30 4.03 21.22 24.28
CA PRO A 30 3.66 21.31 25.68
C PRO A 30 2.15 21.10 25.83
N PRO A 31 1.70 20.33 26.84
CA PRO A 31 0.29 20.07 27.06
C PRO A 31 -0.49 21.38 27.10
N VAL A 32 -1.65 21.42 26.44
CA VAL A 32 -2.53 22.59 26.51
C VAL A 32 -2.96 22.76 27.97
N ALA A 33 -2.86 23.99 28.50
CA ALA A 33 -3.30 24.26 29.85
C ALA A 33 -4.82 24.01 29.97
N LEU A 34 -5.22 23.30 31.02
CA LEU A 34 -6.63 23.12 31.30
C LEU A 34 -7.20 24.41 31.86
N THR A 35 -8.36 24.80 31.35
CA THR A 35 -9.19 25.85 31.92
C THR A 35 -9.89 25.33 33.18
N PRO A 36 -10.52 26.18 34.02
CA PRO A 36 -11.32 25.69 35.14
C PRO A 36 -12.44 24.71 34.74
N ALA A 37 -13.01 24.87 33.54
CA ALA A 37 -13.96 23.91 32.99
C ALA A 37 -13.26 22.60 32.56
N GLY A 38 -12.09 22.71 31.94
CA GLY A 38 -11.23 21.59 31.60
C GLY A 38 -10.81 20.75 32.82
N GLU A 39 -10.48 21.38 33.94
CA GLU A 39 -10.16 20.66 35.18
C GLU A 39 -11.34 19.84 35.70
N LYS A 40 -12.57 20.41 35.69
CA LYS A 40 -13.78 19.66 36.05
C LYS A 40 -14.04 18.47 35.12
N LEU A 41 -13.80 18.64 33.82
CA LEU A 41 -13.92 17.55 32.84
C LEU A 41 -12.86 16.47 33.09
N PHE A 42 -11.63 16.87 33.40
CA PHE A 42 -10.55 15.96 33.75
C PHE A 42 -10.87 15.14 34.99
N GLU A 43 -11.36 15.78 36.07
CA GLU A 43 -11.83 15.09 37.27
C GLU A 43 -12.93 14.10 36.93
N ARG A 44 -13.97 14.52 36.21
CA ARG A 44 -15.09 13.66 35.81
C ARG A 44 -14.65 12.43 35.02
N TYR A 45 -13.81 12.61 34.00
CA TYR A 45 -13.32 11.49 33.18
C TYR A 45 -12.36 10.58 33.97
N SER A 46 -11.62 11.13 34.93
CA SER A 46 -10.74 10.35 35.82
C SER A 46 -11.56 9.49 36.76
N SER A 47 -12.55 10.07 37.44
CA SER A 47 -13.48 9.34 38.32
C SER A 47 -14.20 8.22 37.56
N MET A 48 -14.67 8.51 36.34
CA MET A 48 -15.31 7.51 35.48
C MET A 48 -14.38 6.34 35.15
N LEU A 49 -13.11 6.61 34.84
CA LEU A 49 -12.13 5.56 34.58
C LEU A 49 -11.83 4.73 35.84
N ASP A 50 -11.71 5.37 37.00
CA ASP A 50 -11.39 4.69 38.27
C ASP A 50 -12.55 3.84 38.79
N GLU A 51 -13.79 4.30 38.64
CA GLU A 51 -15.00 3.49 38.89
C GLU A 51 -15.02 2.26 37.99
N LEU A 52 -14.82 2.44 36.68
CA LEU A 52 -14.78 1.33 35.73
C LEU A 52 -13.63 0.35 36.02
N ARG A 53 -12.44 0.85 36.37
CA ARG A 53 -11.31 0.01 36.82
C ARG A 53 -11.68 -0.83 38.02
N THR A 54 -12.34 -0.25 39.00
CA THR A 54 -12.79 -0.94 40.20
C THR A 54 -13.81 -2.03 39.87
N GLU A 55 -14.82 -1.71 39.06
CA GLU A 55 -15.84 -2.68 38.64
C GLU A 55 -15.26 -3.83 37.81
N ILE A 56 -14.44 -3.50 36.80
CA ILE A 56 -13.77 -4.50 35.96
C ILE A 56 -12.86 -5.36 36.81
N GLY A 57 -12.06 -4.75 37.70
CA GLY A 57 -11.15 -5.43 38.61
C GLY A 57 -11.85 -6.47 39.49
N LYS A 58 -13.04 -6.14 40.01
CA LYS A 58 -13.86 -7.09 40.80
C LYS A 58 -14.36 -8.29 39.97
N ALA A 59 -14.58 -8.09 38.67
CA ALA A 59 -15.07 -9.12 37.76
C ALA A 59 -13.96 -9.97 37.12
N LEU A 60 -12.68 -9.57 37.29
CA LEU A 60 -11.56 -10.34 36.77
C LEU A 60 -11.45 -11.69 37.48
N PRO A 61 -10.99 -12.73 36.75
CA PRO A 61 -10.68 -14.02 37.37
C PRO A 61 -9.59 -13.84 38.43
N GLN A 62 -9.79 -14.45 39.60
CA GLN A 62 -8.79 -14.46 40.66
C GLN A 62 -7.62 -15.33 40.22
N LEU A 63 -6.45 -14.71 40.06
CA LEU A 63 -5.21 -15.37 39.68
C LEU A 63 -4.28 -15.41 40.87
N ASP A 64 -3.75 -16.60 41.17
CA ASP A 64 -2.66 -16.74 42.13
C ASP A 64 -1.46 -15.88 41.72
N ALA A 65 -0.89 -15.13 42.67
CA ALA A 65 0.20 -14.20 42.39
C ALA A 65 1.44 -14.92 41.85
N ARG A 66 1.76 -16.12 42.37
CA ARG A 66 2.91 -16.90 41.90
C ARG A 66 2.71 -17.39 40.48
N LEU A 67 1.49 -17.80 40.13
CA LEU A 67 1.14 -18.16 38.75
C LEU A 67 1.28 -16.96 37.80
N LYS A 68 0.83 -15.77 38.21
CA LYS A 68 0.98 -14.54 37.43
C LYS A 68 2.46 -14.20 37.20
N ASP A 69 3.28 -14.28 38.24
CA ASP A 69 4.72 -14.01 38.16
C ASP A 69 5.45 -15.04 37.28
N ALA A 70 5.12 -16.33 37.45
CA ALA A 70 5.66 -17.41 36.62
C ALA A 70 5.29 -17.23 35.14
N PHE A 71 4.05 -16.80 34.86
CA PHE A 71 3.62 -16.47 33.51
C PHE A 71 4.42 -15.31 32.91
N VAL A 72 4.56 -14.20 33.63
CA VAL A 72 5.29 -13.02 33.14
C VAL A 72 6.77 -13.34 32.93
N ALA A 73 7.38 -14.15 33.81
CA ALA A 73 8.74 -14.64 33.64
C ALA A 73 8.89 -15.50 32.37
N ALA A 74 7.96 -16.44 32.14
CA ALA A 74 7.93 -17.29 30.96
C ALA A 74 7.78 -16.47 29.67
N TYR A 75 6.81 -15.55 29.63
CA TYR A 75 6.59 -14.62 28.53
C TYR A 75 7.85 -13.80 28.22
N THR A 76 8.47 -13.23 29.26
CA THR A 76 9.68 -12.39 29.13
C THR A 76 10.87 -13.20 28.60
N ALA A 77 11.06 -14.42 29.09
CA ALA A 77 12.12 -15.32 28.64
C ALA A 77 11.91 -15.70 27.17
N GLU A 78 10.69 -16.05 26.78
CA GLU A 78 10.35 -16.42 25.41
C GLU A 78 10.55 -15.25 24.44
N ALA A 79 10.10 -14.03 24.79
CA ALA A 79 10.32 -12.83 23.99
C ALA A 79 11.83 -12.56 23.75
N LYS A 80 12.66 -12.70 24.80
CA LYS A 80 14.12 -12.56 24.68
C LYS A 80 14.73 -13.64 23.78
N ALA A 81 14.30 -14.89 23.91
CA ALA A 81 14.79 -16.00 23.11
C ALA A 81 14.41 -15.86 21.62
N ILE A 82 13.20 -15.40 21.32
CA ILE A 82 12.74 -15.10 19.96
C ILE A 82 13.60 -14.00 19.33
N ALA A 83 13.84 -12.91 20.06
CA ALA A 83 14.70 -11.83 19.56
C ALA A 83 16.15 -12.30 19.34
N ALA A 84 16.68 -13.18 20.20
CA ALA A 84 18.02 -13.75 20.07
C ALA A 84 18.14 -14.67 18.84
N GLU A 85 17.17 -15.55 18.61
CA GLU A 85 17.12 -16.42 17.43
C GLU A 85 17.07 -15.61 16.14
N LEU A 86 16.23 -14.57 16.09
CA LEU A 86 16.11 -13.71 14.92
C LEU A 86 17.41 -12.94 14.62
N ASN A 87 18.09 -12.45 15.66
CA ASN A 87 19.37 -11.77 15.52
C ASN A 87 20.45 -12.73 15.02
N ALA A 88 20.49 -13.97 15.52
CA ALA A 88 21.42 -14.99 15.07
C ALA A 88 21.15 -15.38 13.60
N MET A 89 19.88 -15.56 13.22
CA MET A 89 19.48 -15.80 11.82
C MET A 89 20.02 -14.69 10.90
N ARG A 90 19.84 -13.42 11.27
CA ARG A 90 20.28 -12.29 10.44
C ARG A 90 21.80 -12.18 10.34
N ALA A 91 22.52 -12.56 11.39
CA ALA A 91 23.99 -12.53 11.38
C ALA A 91 24.58 -13.43 10.29
N THR A 92 23.87 -14.49 9.88
CA THR A 92 24.32 -15.42 8.83
C THR A 92 24.54 -14.75 7.46
N ALA A 93 23.74 -13.74 7.09
CA ALA A 93 23.80 -13.13 5.76
C ALA A 93 25.06 -12.28 5.51
N GLY A 94 25.74 -11.85 6.58
CA GLY A 94 26.95 -11.02 6.50
C GLY A 94 28.19 -11.64 7.16
N ALA A 95 28.10 -12.89 7.62
CA ALA A 95 29.18 -13.52 8.35
C ALA A 95 30.37 -13.89 7.44
N LYS A 96 31.58 -13.50 7.87
CA LYS A 96 32.83 -13.96 7.25
C LYS A 96 33.00 -15.48 7.41
N ASP A 97 32.66 -15.97 8.60
CA ASP A 97 32.61 -17.40 8.91
C ASP A 97 31.15 -17.86 8.90
N LYS A 98 30.72 -18.45 7.77
CA LYS A 98 29.35 -18.92 7.58
C LYS A 98 29.02 -20.12 8.45
N GLU A 99 30.00 -20.97 8.76
CA GLU A 99 29.79 -22.18 9.56
C GLU A 99 29.56 -21.81 11.02
N ALA A 100 30.40 -20.94 11.57
CA ALA A 100 30.23 -20.44 12.94
C ALA A 100 28.89 -19.71 13.11
N ALA A 101 28.49 -18.89 12.14
CA ALA A 101 27.20 -18.20 12.17
C ALA A 101 26.00 -19.16 12.09
N ALA A 102 26.07 -20.20 11.25
CA ALA A 102 25.04 -21.23 11.17
C ALA A 102 24.93 -22.02 12.50
N LYS A 103 26.07 -22.40 13.10
CA LYS A 103 26.11 -23.05 14.42
C LYS A 103 25.50 -22.17 15.51
N ALA A 104 25.79 -20.87 15.51
CA ALA A 104 25.20 -19.92 16.46
C ALA A 104 23.68 -19.79 16.27
N HIS A 105 23.20 -19.79 15.03
CA HIS A 105 21.76 -19.76 14.74
C HIS A 105 21.05 -21.03 15.22
N GLU A 106 21.59 -22.21 14.95
CA GLU A 106 21.02 -23.47 15.45
C GLU A 106 21.05 -23.55 16.99
N ALA A 107 22.10 -23.04 17.65
CA ALA A 107 22.15 -22.95 19.11
C ALA A 107 21.06 -22.02 19.66
N ALA A 108 20.83 -20.87 19.04
CA ALA A 108 19.78 -19.94 19.44
C ALA A 108 18.38 -20.54 19.26
N LYS A 109 18.17 -21.30 18.18
CA LYS A 109 16.93 -22.05 17.93
C LYS A 109 16.69 -23.15 18.96
N ALA A 110 17.73 -23.89 19.34
CA ALA A 110 17.64 -24.89 20.42
C ALA A 110 17.32 -24.25 21.77
N ALA A 111 17.94 -23.11 22.09
CA ALA A 111 17.64 -22.35 23.31
C ALA A 111 16.19 -21.84 23.33
N LEU A 112 15.67 -21.34 22.20
CA LEU A 112 14.27 -20.95 22.07
C LEU A 112 13.33 -22.14 22.33
N ALA A 113 13.61 -23.32 21.77
CA ALA A 113 12.81 -24.51 22.00
C ALA A 113 12.79 -24.92 23.49
N GLN A 114 13.92 -24.85 24.19
CA GLN A 114 14.00 -25.12 25.63
C GLN A 114 13.17 -24.12 26.45
N VAL A 115 13.27 -22.82 26.13
CA VAL A 115 12.50 -21.77 26.80
C VAL A 115 11.00 -21.96 26.57
N GLN A 116 10.59 -22.33 25.37
CA GLN A 116 9.19 -22.62 25.05
C GLN A 116 8.66 -23.85 25.80
N ALA A 117 9.48 -24.89 25.94
CA ALA A 117 9.12 -26.06 26.73
C ALA A 117 8.92 -25.70 28.22
N ALA A 118 9.82 -24.90 28.79
CA ALA A 118 9.72 -24.42 30.16
C ALA A 118 8.52 -23.47 30.38
N ALA A 119 8.17 -22.67 29.36
CA ALA A 119 7.03 -21.76 29.41
C ALA A 119 5.66 -22.47 29.38
N ARG A 120 5.60 -23.72 28.89
CA ARG A 120 4.35 -24.43 28.60
C ARG A 120 3.41 -24.50 29.81
N GLN A 121 3.87 -25.04 30.93
CA GLN A 121 3.04 -25.25 32.11
C GLN A 121 2.48 -23.94 32.69
N PRO A 122 3.28 -22.90 33.00
CA PRO A 122 2.74 -21.65 33.55
C PRO A 122 1.83 -20.92 32.55
N VAL A 123 2.12 -20.99 31.25
CA VAL A 123 1.26 -20.40 30.21
C VAL A 123 -0.08 -21.12 30.11
N GLU A 124 -0.09 -22.45 30.02
CA GLU A 124 -1.33 -23.24 29.94
C GLU A 124 -2.21 -23.01 31.18
N ALA A 125 -1.62 -23.02 32.37
CA ALA A 125 -2.35 -22.79 33.62
C ALA A 125 -2.96 -21.38 33.69
N ALA A 126 -2.18 -20.34 33.38
CA ALA A 126 -2.66 -18.96 33.39
C ALA A 126 -3.73 -18.72 32.30
N MET A 127 -3.48 -19.19 31.08
CA MET A 127 -4.44 -19.05 29.99
C MET A 127 -5.75 -19.78 30.29
N LYS A 128 -5.70 -21.00 30.85
CA LYS A 128 -6.91 -21.74 31.26
C LYS A 128 -7.76 -20.95 32.27
N ALA A 129 -7.11 -20.23 33.20
CA ALA A 129 -7.81 -19.43 34.20
C ALA A 129 -8.49 -18.18 33.60
N VAL A 130 -7.88 -17.52 32.60
CA VAL A 130 -8.43 -16.27 32.04
C VAL A 130 -9.27 -16.45 30.78
N GLN A 131 -9.11 -17.57 30.07
CA GLN A 131 -9.77 -17.82 28.79
C GLN A 131 -11.30 -17.73 28.85
N PRO A 132 -12.02 -18.23 29.89
CA PRO A 132 -13.47 -18.08 29.97
C PRO A 132 -13.90 -16.61 30.05
N PHE A 133 -13.15 -15.78 30.79
CA PHE A 133 -13.39 -14.35 30.87
C PHE A 133 -13.15 -13.67 29.51
N LEU A 134 -11.99 -13.95 28.88
CA LEU A 134 -11.65 -13.36 27.58
C LEU A 134 -12.63 -13.79 26.47
N ALA A 135 -13.23 -14.98 26.56
CA ALA A 135 -14.25 -15.43 25.63
C ALA A 135 -15.62 -14.76 25.85
N GLY A 136 -15.93 -14.34 27.08
CA GLY A 136 -17.20 -13.72 27.45
C GLY A 136 -17.32 -12.26 27.01
N GLY A 137 -18.51 -11.88 26.51
CA GLY A 137 -18.81 -10.51 26.07
C GLY A 137 -19.61 -9.66 27.05
N ALA A 138 -19.93 -10.18 28.24
CA ALA A 138 -20.83 -9.53 29.20
C ALA A 138 -20.34 -8.16 29.68
N LEU A 139 -19.02 -7.92 29.66
CA LEU A 139 -18.40 -6.65 30.07
C LEU A 139 -17.96 -5.78 28.90
N ASP A 140 -18.25 -6.15 27.65
CA ASP A 140 -17.65 -5.47 26.50
C ASP A 140 -17.96 -3.97 26.45
N ALA A 141 -19.16 -3.55 26.90
CA ALA A 141 -19.50 -2.13 26.97
C ALA A 141 -18.63 -1.37 27.99
N LYS A 142 -18.43 -1.95 29.19
CA LYS A 142 -17.61 -1.36 30.25
C LYS A 142 -16.13 -1.39 29.87
N LEU A 143 -15.65 -2.51 29.33
CA LEU A 143 -14.28 -2.66 28.84
C LEU A 143 -13.97 -1.66 27.74
N ALA A 144 -14.87 -1.50 26.76
CA ALA A 144 -14.67 -0.56 25.68
C ALA A 144 -14.58 0.89 26.19
N LYS A 145 -15.50 1.29 27.07
CA LYS A 145 -15.49 2.63 27.68
C LYS A 145 -14.21 2.89 28.49
N ALA A 146 -13.82 1.94 29.33
CA ALA A 146 -12.61 2.03 30.13
C ALA A 146 -11.34 2.07 29.25
N ALA A 147 -11.29 1.28 28.19
CA ALA A 147 -10.17 1.26 27.25
C ALA A 147 -10.06 2.57 26.45
N VAL A 148 -11.18 3.14 25.99
CA VAL A 148 -11.18 4.46 25.32
C VAL A 148 -10.69 5.54 26.30
N LEU A 149 -11.21 5.58 27.52
CA LEU A 149 -10.76 6.52 28.56
C LEU A 149 -9.26 6.35 28.87
N ALA A 150 -8.78 5.12 28.99
CA ALA A 150 -7.38 4.82 29.28
C ALA A 150 -6.46 5.18 28.10
N GLN A 151 -6.85 4.86 26.87
CA GLN A 151 -6.07 5.17 25.68
C GLN A 151 -6.03 6.68 25.42
N ALA A 152 -7.21 7.34 25.35
CA ALA A 152 -7.32 8.79 25.15
C ALA A 152 -6.72 9.60 26.29
N THR A 153 -6.65 8.98 27.49
CA THR A 153 -6.41 9.59 28.80
C THR A 153 -7.53 10.56 29.22
N PRO A 154 -7.92 10.59 30.50
CA PRO A 154 -8.88 11.59 30.99
C PRO A 154 -8.48 13.02 30.65
N ARG A 155 -7.17 13.33 30.76
CA ARG A 155 -6.62 14.64 30.42
C ARG A 155 -6.76 14.97 28.94
N GLY A 156 -6.41 14.04 28.05
CA GLY A 156 -6.52 14.26 26.59
C GLY A 156 -7.97 14.49 26.13
N LEU A 157 -8.94 13.80 26.75
CA LEU A 157 -10.36 14.04 26.50
C LEU A 157 -10.81 15.41 27.03
N ALA A 158 -10.36 15.81 28.22
CA ALA A 158 -10.65 17.13 28.77
C ALA A 158 -10.04 18.26 27.93
N GLU A 159 -8.80 18.11 27.47
CA GLU A 159 -8.12 19.05 26.58
C GLU A 159 -8.87 19.24 25.24
N PHE A 160 -9.49 18.18 24.71
CA PHE A 160 -10.35 18.28 23.54
C PHE A 160 -11.70 18.91 23.85
N ALA A 161 -12.40 18.39 24.87
CA ALA A 161 -13.75 18.82 25.23
C ALA A 161 -13.82 20.30 25.64
N GLN A 162 -12.79 20.82 26.34
CA GLN A 162 -12.77 22.21 26.78
C GLN A 162 -12.70 23.25 25.63
N GLN A 163 -12.45 22.82 24.39
CA GLN A 163 -12.42 23.71 23.23
C GLN A 163 -13.79 24.32 22.93
N GLY A 164 -14.88 23.68 23.37
CA GLY A 164 -16.23 24.19 23.19
C GLY A 164 -17.31 23.16 23.50
N LYS A 165 -18.56 23.63 23.59
CA LYS A 165 -19.72 22.76 23.89
C LYS A 165 -19.93 21.67 22.84
N GLU A 166 -19.59 21.94 21.58
CA GLU A 166 -19.68 20.94 20.50
C GLU A 166 -18.65 19.82 20.70
N GLN A 167 -17.42 20.14 21.09
CA GLN A 167 -16.36 19.16 21.35
C GLN A 167 -16.66 18.32 22.59
N GLU A 168 -17.18 18.94 23.65
CA GLU A 168 -17.68 18.20 24.82
C GLU A 168 -18.81 17.23 24.43
N ALA A 169 -19.79 17.68 23.64
CA ALA A 169 -20.89 16.82 23.17
C ALA A 169 -20.40 15.64 22.33
N LEU A 170 -19.34 15.80 21.53
CA LEU A 170 -18.72 14.70 20.78
C LEU A 170 -18.10 13.65 21.72
N VAL A 171 -17.44 14.07 22.79
CA VAL A 171 -16.88 13.16 23.79
C VAL A 171 -17.99 12.42 24.55
N GLU A 172 -19.02 13.14 24.98
CA GLU A 172 -20.17 12.53 25.68
C GLU A 172 -20.91 11.54 24.75
N LYS A 173 -21.09 11.88 23.47
CA LYS A 173 -21.67 10.97 22.48
C LYS A 173 -20.85 9.70 22.32
N LEU A 174 -19.52 9.80 22.21
CA LEU A 174 -18.63 8.64 22.15
C LEU A 174 -18.74 7.78 23.40
N LEU A 175 -18.61 8.38 24.59
CA LEU A 175 -18.63 7.67 25.87
C LEU A 175 -20.02 7.11 26.21
N GLY A 176 -21.08 7.57 25.54
CA GLY A 176 -22.43 7.03 25.59
C GLY A 176 -22.72 5.91 24.58
N ASP A 177 -21.89 5.73 23.54
CA ASP A 177 -22.11 4.74 22.48
C ASP A 177 -21.15 3.55 22.60
N ALA A 178 -21.58 2.53 23.37
CA ALA A 178 -20.80 1.31 23.58
C ALA A 178 -20.44 0.59 22.27
N ARG A 179 -21.35 0.59 21.29
CA ARG A 179 -21.11 -0.08 20.01
C ARG A 179 -20.04 0.65 19.22
N LEU A 180 -20.10 1.98 19.14
CA LEU A 180 -19.11 2.78 18.43
C LEU A 180 -17.73 2.63 19.07
N MET A 181 -17.63 2.67 20.40
CA MET A 181 -16.35 2.45 21.09
C MET A 181 -15.76 1.08 20.78
N GLN A 182 -16.57 0.02 20.78
CA GLN A 182 -16.14 -1.33 20.40
C GLN A 182 -15.66 -1.39 18.94
N GLU A 183 -16.41 -0.81 18.00
CA GLU A 183 -16.03 -0.78 16.59
C GLU A 183 -14.71 -0.01 16.37
N MET A 184 -14.51 1.11 17.08
CA MET A 184 -13.27 1.89 17.03
C MET A 184 -12.09 1.10 17.60
N LEU A 185 -12.25 0.48 18.77
CA LEU A 185 -11.22 -0.33 19.41
C LEU A 185 -10.90 -1.60 18.61
N ALA A 186 -11.90 -2.20 17.96
CA ALA A 186 -11.71 -3.34 17.07
C ALA A 186 -10.76 -2.99 15.90
N ALA A 187 -10.74 -1.72 15.50
CA ALA A 187 -9.85 -1.15 14.50
C ALA A 187 -8.58 -0.49 15.08
N ASP A 188 -8.16 -0.89 16.29
CA ASP A 188 -6.99 -0.39 17.04
C ASP A 188 -7.08 1.06 17.56
N GLY A 189 -8.29 1.62 17.63
CA GLY A 189 -8.52 2.93 18.21
C GLY A 189 -7.98 4.09 17.35
N ALA A 190 -8.21 5.31 17.83
CA ALA A 190 -7.82 6.53 17.12
C ALA A 190 -6.30 6.68 17.11
N LYS A 191 -5.73 7.13 15.96
CA LYS A 191 -4.31 7.40 15.84
C LYS A 191 -3.86 8.45 16.85
N ASP A 192 -2.70 8.20 17.46
CA ASP A 192 -2.18 8.94 18.63
C ASP A 192 -3.21 9.15 19.75
N ARG A 193 -4.16 8.22 19.89
CA ARG A 193 -5.22 8.23 20.91
C ARG A 193 -6.15 9.45 20.81
N LYS A 194 -6.21 10.12 19.67
CA LYS A 194 -7.00 11.34 19.45
C LYS A 194 -8.47 11.04 19.16
N TYR A 195 -9.17 10.44 20.12
CA TYR A 195 -10.57 10.01 19.98
C TYR A 195 -11.54 11.17 19.72
N GLY A 196 -11.34 12.33 20.33
CA GLY A 196 -12.16 13.52 20.07
C GLY A 196 -12.11 13.96 18.60
N ARG A 197 -10.90 14.05 18.03
CA ARG A 197 -10.72 14.39 16.60
C ARG A 197 -11.27 13.30 15.68
N ALA A 198 -11.12 12.02 16.04
CA ALA A 198 -11.75 10.93 15.30
C ALA A 198 -13.29 11.06 15.28
N MET A 199 -13.92 11.42 16.40
CA MET A 199 -15.37 11.65 16.46
C MET A 199 -15.81 12.82 15.58
N GLU A 200 -15.07 13.92 15.60
CA GLU A 200 -15.37 15.07 14.75
C GLU A 200 -15.37 14.69 13.26
N ILE A 201 -14.36 13.91 12.82
CA ILE A 201 -14.28 13.41 11.44
C ILE A 201 -15.42 12.45 11.14
N PHE A 202 -15.73 11.53 12.07
CA PHE A 202 -16.79 10.53 11.89
C PHE A 202 -18.16 11.18 11.70
N GLU A 203 -18.49 12.20 12.52
CA GLU A 203 -19.74 12.95 12.38
C GLU A 203 -19.78 13.76 11.09
N ALA A 204 -18.66 14.39 10.71
CA ALA A 204 -18.57 15.12 9.44
C ALA A 204 -18.80 14.20 8.23
N ILE A 205 -18.26 12.98 8.25
CA ILE A 205 -18.51 11.98 7.21
C ILE A 205 -19.97 11.54 7.18
N ASN A 206 -20.58 11.23 8.34
CA ASN A 206 -21.99 10.85 8.40
C ASN A 206 -22.93 11.96 7.91
N LYS A 207 -22.56 13.23 8.14
CA LYS A 207 -23.27 14.39 7.59
C LYS A 207 -23.11 14.51 6.08
N ALA A 208 -21.92 14.18 5.55
CA ALA A 208 -21.63 14.28 4.12
C ALA A 208 -22.22 13.12 3.28
N SER A 209 -22.40 11.94 3.87
CA SER A 209 -23.00 10.77 3.20
C SER A 209 -23.83 9.92 4.16
N SER A 210 -25.11 9.75 3.84
CA SER A 210 -26.00 8.85 4.59
C SER A 210 -25.58 7.37 4.54
N ARG A 211 -24.78 6.98 3.53
CA ARG A 211 -24.26 5.61 3.38
C ARG A 211 -23.24 5.26 4.47
N ALA A 212 -22.56 6.24 5.06
CA ALA A 212 -21.58 6.06 6.13
C ALA A 212 -22.14 5.40 7.39
N SER A 213 -23.48 5.34 7.52
CA SER A 213 -24.13 4.76 8.69
C SER A 213 -24.10 3.22 8.74
N ALA A 214 -23.89 2.51 7.61
CA ALA A 214 -24.01 1.05 7.55
C ALA A 214 -22.99 0.34 6.64
N GLY A 215 -22.86 -0.98 6.85
CA GLY A 215 -22.14 -1.90 5.97
C GLY A 215 -20.66 -1.54 5.74
N LEU A 216 -20.19 -1.71 4.50
CA LEU A 216 -18.82 -1.38 4.13
C LEU A 216 -18.49 0.11 4.28
N PHE A 217 -19.48 0.98 4.04
CA PHE A 217 -19.31 2.43 4.12
C PHE A 217 -19.15 2.90 5.56
N ARG A 218 -19.80 2.27 6.53
CA ARG A 218 -19.51 2.49 7.96
C ARG A 218 -18.09 2.07 8.33
N ARG A 219 -17.64 0.90 7.88
CA ARG A 219 -16.27 0.42 8.12
C ARG A 219 -15.23 1.38 7.51
N LEU A 220 -15.50 1.90 6.32
CA LEU A 220 -14.66 2.92 5.66
C LEU A 220 -14.66 4.24 6.44
N ALA A 221 -15.82 4.73 6.88
CA ALA A 221 -15.94 5.95 7.68
C ALA A 221 -15.15 5.84 8.99
N LEU A 222 -15.27 4.71 9.70
CA LEU A 222 -14.48 4.43 10.90
C LEU A 222 -12.98 4.46 10.60
N ALA A 223 -12.54 3.77 9.55
CA ALA A 223 -11.13 3.72 9.19
C ALA A 223 -10.54 5.09 8.87
N VAL A 224 -11.25 5.90 8.08
CA VAL A 224 -10.85 7.29 7.78
C VAL A 224 -10.78 8.11 9.06
N SER A 225 -11.81 8.04 9.90
CA SER A 225 -11.90 8.82 11.14
C SER A 225 -10.77 8.50 12.11
N LEU A 226 -10.44 7.22 12.29
CA LEU A 226 -9.41 6.77 13.21
C LEU A 226 -8.00 7.07 12.70
N GLU A 227 -7.76 6.90 11.40
CA GLU A 227 -6.43 7.08 10.80
C GLU A 227 -6.10 8.56 10.59
N HIS A 228 -7.08 9.38 10.23
CA HIS A 228 -6.93 10.83 10.03
C HIS A 228 -7.14 11.65 11.31
N ALA A 229 -7.32 10.99 12.46
CA ALA A 229 -7.32 11.64 13.77
C ALA A 229 -6.00 12.42 14.02
N VAL A 230 -4.93 11.98 13.37
CA VAL A 230 -3.71 12.76 13.16
C VAL A 230 -3.69 13.19 11.69
N PRO A 231 -3.58 14.50 11.38
CA PRO A 231 -3.55 14.96 10.00
C PRO A 231 -2.44 14.29 9.19
N ILE A 232 -2.79 13.76 8.02
CA ILE A 232 -1.83 13.15 7.10
C ILE A 232 -1.30 14.24 6.17
N PRO A 233 0.02 14.53 6.17
CA PRO A 233 0.60 15.48 5.23
C PRO A 233 0.31 15.07 3.78
N GLN A 234 -0.10 16.04 2.95
CA GLN A 234 -0.40 15.80 1.55
C GLN A 234 0.84 16.04 0.68
N SER A 235 1.15 15.07 -0.19
CA SER A 235 2.27 15.15 -1.13
C SER A 235 1.83 15.82 -2.44
N ASN A 236 2.06 17.14 -2.52
CA ASN A 236 1.68 17.97 -3.67
C ASN A 236 2.84 18.15 -4.68
N PRO A 237 2.54 18.50 -5.94
CA PRO A 237 3.56 18.96 -6.89
C PRO A 237 4.33 20.18 -6.33
N GLN A 238 5.64 20.24 -6.55
CA GLN A 238 6.49 21.32 -6.04
C GLN A 238 6.08 22.70 -6.58
N ALA A 239 5.63 22.78 -7.83
CA ALA A 239 5.19 24.02 -8.45
C ALA A 239 3.84 24.52 -7.92
N ARG A 240 3.09 23.69 -7.17
CA ARG A 240 1.78 24.05 -6.62
C ARG A 240 1.95 24.54 -5.17
N THR A 241 2.16 25.84 -5.02
CA THR A 241 2.44 26.49 -3.73
C THR A 241 1.18 26.76 -2.89
N ASP A 242 -0.01 26.67 -3.49
CA ASP A 242 -1.32 26.93 -2.87
C ASP A 242 -2.08 25.65 -2.47
N ALA A 243 -1.43 24.49 -2.53
CA ALA A 243 -2.08 23.22 -2.26
C ALA A 243 -2.34 23.00 -0.75
N PRO A 244 -3.39 22.23 -0.39
CA PRO A 244 -3.63 21.85 1.00
C PRO A 244 -2.42 21.14 1.62
N ALA A 245 -2.06 21.52 2.84
CA ALA A 245 -0.94 20.91 3.56
C ALA A 245 -1.23 19.47 4.03
N VAL A 246 -2.51 19.13 4.22
CA VAL A 246 -2.97 17.84 4.74
C VAL A 246 -4.13 17.30 3.90
N VAL A 247 -4.26 15.99 3.88
CA VAL A 247 -5.37 15.30 3.21
C VAL A 247 -6.66 15.58 3.97
N ASP A 248 -7.72 15.95 3.25
CA ASP A 248 -9.05 16.15 3.82
C ASP A 248 -9.74 14.79 4.04
N PRO A 249 -10.11 14.44 5.28
CA PRO A 249 -10.67 13.12 5.59
C PRO A 249 -12.08 12.93 5.00
N VAL A 250 -12.91 13.97 4.92
CA VAL A 250 -14.27 13.84 4.37
C VAL A 250 -14.18 13.61 2.86
N LYS A 251 -13.33 14.37 2.16
CA LYS A 251 -13.07 14.14 0.72
C LYS A 251 -12.46 12.77 0.46
N ARG A 252 -11.51 12.34 1.30
CA ARG A 252 -10.91 11.00 1.22
C ARG A 252 -11.96 9.89 1.35
N TYR A 253 -12.92 10.03 2.26
CA TYR A 253 -14.04 9.09 2.36
C TYR A 253 -14.88 9.08 1.08
N LEU A 254 -15.33 10.26 0.63
CA LEU A 254 -16.18 10.40 -0.57
C LEU A 254 -15.48 9.92 -1.84
N HIS A 255 -14.15 10.08 -1.93
CA HIS A 255 -13.33 9.58 -3.02
C HIS A 255 -13.44 8.06 -3.16
N TYR A 256 -13.26 7.33 -2.06
CA TYR A 256 -13.37 5.87 -2.06
C TYR A 256 -14.82 5.38 -2.16
N GLU A 257 -15.79 6.09 -1.57
CA GLU A 257 -17.21 5.79 -1.77
C GLU A 257 -17.56 5.84 -3.26
N LYS A 258 -17.23 6.95 -3.93
CA LYS A 258 -17.49 7.13 -5.37
C LYS A 258 -16.76 6.07 -6.19
N ALA A 259 -15.46 5.87 -5.96
CA ALA A 259 -14.68 4.88 -6.71
C ALA A 259 -15.25 3.46 -6.56
N PHE A 260 -15.77 3.10 -5.37
CA PHE A 260 -16.44 1.82 -5.18
C PHE A 260 -17.73 1.71 -6.00
N LEU A 261 -18.59 2.73 -5.93
CA LEU A 261 -19.86 2.77 -6.66
C LEU A 261 -19.68 2.75 -8.18
N ASP A 262 -18.62 3.36 -8.67
CA ASP A 262 -18.25 3.37 -10.09
C ASP A 262 -17.57 2.06 -10.55
N GLY A 263 -17.41 1.07 -9.66
CA GLY A 263 -16.75 -0.21 -9.98
C GLY A 263 -15.25 -0.08 -10.21
N GLU A 264 -14.62 0.97 -9.66
CA GLU A 264 -13.22 1.28 -9.92
C GLU A 264 -12.23 0.66 -8.92
N LEU A 265 -12.70 0.12 -7.80
CA LEU A 265 -11.87 -0.50 -6.78
C LEU A 265 -11.78 -2.02 -6.98
N ASP A 266 -10.78 -2.64 -6.34
CA ASP A 266 -10.63 -4.10 -6.39
C ASP A 266 -11.89 -4.81 -5.83
N PRO A 267 -12.32 -5.95 -6.41
CA PRO A 267 -13.47 -6.70 -5.92
C PRO A 267 -13.39 -7.08 -4.43
N ALA A 268 -12.19 -7.20 -3.86
CA ALA A 268 -11.99 -7.49 -2.45
C ALA A 268 -12.28 -6.30 -1.53
N PHE A 269 -12.34 -5.06 -2.03
CA PHE A 269 -12.55 -3.84 -1.23
C PHE A 269 -13.76 -3.97 -0.31
N LYS A 270 -14.90 -4.43 -0.83
CA LYS A 270 -16.15 -4.60 -0.07
C LYS A 270 -16.03 -5.52 1.16
N ASN A 271 -15.03 -6.40 1.18
CA ASN A 271 -14.86 -7.39 2.25
C ASN A 271 -13.97 -6.87 3.39
N LEU A 272 -13.24 -5.77 3.18
CA LEU A 272 -12.25 -5.27 4.14
C LEU A 272 -12.89 -4.79 5.46
N SER A 273 -12.26 -5.18 6.56
CA SER A 273 -12.54 -4.65 7.90
C SER A 273 -12.17 -3.17 8.03
N ALA A 274 -12.69 -2.50 9.06
CA ALA A 274 -12.29 -1.13 9.38
C ALA A 274 -10.76 -1.03 9.62
N TRP A 275 -10.16 -2.06 10.24
CA TRP A 275 -8.71 -2.13 10.44
C TRP A 275 -7.94 -2.18 9.11
N GLU A 276 -8.37 -3.00 8.16
CA GLU A 276 -7.71 -3.11 6.84
C GLU A 276 -7.85 -1.82 6.02
N TYR A 277 -9.03 -1.17 6.06
CA TYR A 277 -9.24 0.11 5.40
C TYR A 277 -8.28 1.20 5.87
N ARG A 278 -7.77 1.17 7.11
CA ARG A 278 -6.77 2.15 7.59
C ARG A 278 -5.51 2.17 6.71
N TYR A 279 -5.12 1.02 6.16
CA TYR A 279 -3.95 0.90 5.28
C TYR A 279 -4.25 1.15 3.80
N VAL A 280 -5.51 1.47 3.50
CA VAL A 280 -5.94 2.00 2.21
C VAL A 280 -5.96 3.53 2.27
N VAL A 281 -6.64 4.09 3.26
CA VAL A 281 -6.98 5.52 3.32
C VAL A 281 -5.83 6.42 3.79
N ASN A 282 -4.72 5.83 4.29
CA ASN A 282 -3.53 6.54 4.76
C ASN A 282 -2.52 6.93 3.66
N SER A 283 -2.99 7.14 2.43
CA SER A 283 -2.15 7.71 1.37
C SER A 283 -1.93 9.20 1.58
N ASP A 284 -0.69 9.66 1.37
CA ASP A 284 -0.31 11.07 1.28
C ASP A 284 -0.66 11.69 -0.08
N ALA A 285 -0.92 10.87 -1.10
CA ALA A 285 -1.36 11.32 -2.42
C ALA A 285 -2.67 12.12 -2.30
N PRO A 286 -2.82 13.26 -3.00
CA PRO A 286 -4.12 13.90 -3.22
C PRO A 286 -5.13 12.93 -3.87
N ASP A 287 -6.42 13.15 -3.63
CA ASP A 287 -7.48 12.28 -4.14
C ASP A 287 -7.52 12.24 -5.68
N GLU A 288 -7.22 13.37 -6.34
CA GLU A 288 -7.08 13.44 -7.80
C GLU A 288 -5.92 12.58 -8.32
N ILE A 289 -4.87 12.38 -7.52
CA ILE A 289 -3.73 11.54 -7.89
C ILE A 289 -4.03 10.05 -7.69
N LEU A 290 -4.83 9.69 -6.68
CA LEU A 290 -5.35 8.33 -6.55
C LEU A 290 -6.31 7.97 -7.70
N ALA A 291 -7.18 8.91 -8.10
CA ALA A 291 -8.03 8.75 -9.27
C ALA A 291 -7.20 8.60 -10.55
N TRP A 292 -6.19 9.46 -10.71
CA TRP A 292 -5.22 9.36 -11.81
C TRP A 292 -4.51 8.00 -11.83
N GLY A 293 -4.09 7.45 -10.68
CA GLY A 293 -3.45 6.14 -10.63
C GLY A 293 -4.34 5.03 -11.21
N ARG A 294 -5.65 5.09 -10.94
CA ARG A 294 -6.62 4.17 -11.53
C ARG A 294 -6.83 4.40 -13.02
N GLU A 295 -7.04 5.65 -13.43
CA GLU A 295 -7.21 6.05 -14.83
C GLU A 295 -6.00 5.64 -15.68
N MET A 296 -4.79 6.00 -15.22
CA MET A 296 -3.53 5.69 -15.86
C MET A 296 -3.41 4.18 -16.09
N LEU A 297 -3.61 3.36 -15.06
CA LEU A 297 -3.43 1.92 -15.23
C LEU A 297 -4.50 1.30 -16.13
N ARG A 298 -5.75 1.80 -16.10
CA ARG A 298 -6.82 1.37 -17.02
C ARG A 298 -6.53 1.70 -18.47
N ASN A 299 -5.89 2.84 -18.73
CA ASN A 299 -5.54 3.27 -20.07
C ASN A 299 -4.25 2.62 -20.56
N TYR A 300 -3.27 2.44 -19.68
CA TYR A 300 -1.90 2.08 -20.05
C TYR A 300 -1.65 0.57 -19.95
N ARG A 301 -2.02 -0.07 -18.83
CA ARG A 301 -1.81 -1.50 -18.53
C ARG A 301 -3.05 -2.19 -17.93
N PRO A 302 -4.14 -2.34 -18.71
CA PRO A 302 -5.33 -3.07 -18.29
C PRO A 302 -5.05 -4.51 -17.81
N ASP A 303 -4.02 -5.16 -18.33
CA ASP A 303 -3.56 -6.50 -17.94
C ASP A 303 -3.13 -6.57 -16.47
N HIS A 304 -2.51 -5.50 -15.93
CA HIS A 304 -2.13 -5.42 -14.52
C HIS A 304 -3.34 -5.34 -13.57
N ILE A 305 -4.52 -5.00 -14.09
CA ILE A 305 -5.77 -4.95 -13.33
C ILE A 305 -6.49 -6.30 -13.41
N ARG A 306 -6.52 -6.91 -14.60
CA ARG A 306 -7.28 -8.16 -14.84
C ARG A 306 -6.58 -9.41 -14.33
N THR A 307 -5.25 -9.40 -14.22
CA THR A 307 -4.47 -10.56 -13.79
C THR A 307 -5.05 -11.23 -12.55
N GLU A 308 -5.14 -12.56 -12.61
CA GLU A 308 -5.57 -13.39 -11.48
C GLU A 308 -4.51 -13.49 -10.37
N ASN A 309 -3.26 -13.11 -10.67
CA ASN A 309 -2.17 -13.13 -9.70
C ASN A 309 -2.36 -12.01 -8.66
N GLN A 310 -3.08 -12.33 -7.59
CA GLN A 310 -3.39 -11.40 -6.50
C GLN A 310 -2.14 -10.84 -5.82
N GLY A 311 -1.01 -11.55 -5.81
CA GLY A 311 0.23 -11.06 -5.22
C GLY A 311 0.88 -9.91 -6.02
N TRP A 312 0.53 -9.81 -7.31
CA TRP A 312 1.12 -8.86 -8.26
C TRP A 312 0.13 -7.88 -8.88
N ARG A 313 -1.18 -8.14 -8.78
CA ARG A 313 -2.22 -7.24 -9.30
C ARG A 313 -1.96 -5.81 -8.84
N TYR A 314 -1.97 -4.87 -9.80
CA TYR A 314 -1.56 -3.46 -9.68
C TYR A 314 -0.06 -3.23 -9.45
N SER A 315 0.55 -3.84 -8.43
CA SER A 315 1.93 -3.55 -8.00
C SER A 315 3.00 -4.07 -8.97
N ILE A 316 2.67 -4.96 -9.90
CA ILE A 316 3.56 -5.41 -10.97
C ILE A 316 4.01 -4.27 -11.89
N ALA A 317 3.26 -3.16 -11.95
CA ALA A 317 3.64 -1.93 -12.62
C ALA A 317 5.03 -1.41 -12.16
N VAL A 318 5.44 -1.71 -10.92
CA VAL A 318 6.79 -1.38 -10.44
C VAL A 318 7.88 -2.10 -11.23
N LYS A 319 7.67 -3.38 -11.58
CA LYS A 319 8.62 -4.17 -12.37
C LYS A 319 8.67 -3.67 -13.80
N THR A 320 7.49 -3.55 -14.40
CA THR A 320 7.32 -3.36 -15.83
C THR A 320 7.56 -1.92 -16.25
N ASP A 321 7.12 -0.94 -15.45
CA ASP A 321 7.01 0.45 -15.87
C ASP A 321 7.82 1.44 -15.02
N VAL A 322 8.20 1.10 -13.79
CA VAL A 322 9.10 1.96 -13.00
C VAL A 322 10.55 1.51 -13.25
N LYS A 323 11.32 2.28 -14.01
CA LYS A 323 12.73 1.95 -14.32
C LYS A 323 13.59 1.94 -13.05
N TYR A 324 14.39 0.90 -12.85
CA TYR A 324 15.42 0.91 -11.82
C TYR A 324 16.60 1.80 -12.24
N GLY A 325 17.02 2.68 -11.32
CA GLY A 325 18.13 3.63 -11.51
C GLY A 325 17.77 5.04 -11.02
N SER A 326 18.76 5.79 -10.51
CA SER A 326 18.57 7.14 -9.97
C SER A 326 18.99 8.27 -10.93
N GLN A 327 19.57 7.93 -12.08
CA GLN A 327 20.16 8.87 -13.02
C GLN A 327 19.18 9.91 -13.59
N ASP A 328 17.89 9.57 -13.66
CA ASP A 328 16.86 10.44 -14.24
C ASP A 328 16.03 11.18 -13.19
N VAL A 329 16.29 10.97 -11.90
CA VAL A 329 15.58 11.70 -10.82
C VAL A 329 15.80 13.21 -10.92
N LYS A 330 16.97 13.62 -11.43
CA LYS A 330 17.26 15.04 -11.73
C LYS A 330 16.34 15.66 -12.80
N ASN A 331 15.62 14.84 -13.54
CA ASN A 331 14.66 15.25 -14.57
C ASN A 331 13.21 15.25 -14.02
N ASP A 332 13.00 15.10 -12.70
CA ASP A 332 11.68 15.24 -12.09
C ASP A 332 11.11 16.64 -12.39
N LEU A 333 9.87 16.68 -12.86
CA LEU A 333 9.20 17.92 -13.22
C LEU A 333 8.48 18.47 -11.99
N PRO A 334 8.68 19.75 -11.62
CA PRO A 334 8.05 20.33 -10.44
C PRO A 334 6.52 20.46 -10.58
N THR A 335 6.01 20.45 -11.81
CA THR A 335 4.58 20.49 -12.13
C THR A 335 3.89 19.13 -11.95
N LEU A 336 4.64 18.04 -11.93
CA LEU A 336 4.10 16.70 -11.69
C LEU A 336 4.08 16.35 -10.20
N GLN A 337 3.13 15.52 -9.81
CA GLN A 337 3.15 14.93 -8.48
C GLN A 337 4.23 13.83 -8.40
N ASN A 338 4.76 13.58 -7.20
CA ASN A 338 5.84 12.62 -6.95
C ASN A 338 5.63 11.23 -7.60
N TYR A 339 4.44 10.64 -7.53
CA TYR A 339 4.12 9.34 -8.13
C TYR A 339 4.09 9.35 -9.66
N GLN A 340 3.72 10.48 -10.27
CA GLN A 340 3.84 10.69 -11.72
C GLN A 340 5.32 10.79 -12.13
N ASN A 341 6.13 11.52 -11.35
CA ASN A 341 7.57 11.58 -11.52
C ASN A 341 8.25 10.21 -11.35
N ILE A 342 7.81 9.39 -10.38
CA ILE A 342 8.38 8.06 -10.15
C ILE A 342 8.20 7.14 -11.37
N ILE A 343 7.01 7.07 -11.96
CA ILE A 343 6.81 6.22 -13.14
C ILE A 343 7.50 6.77 -14.40
N ASN A 344 7.62 8.10 -14.51
CA ASN A 344 8.31 8.77 -15.62
C ASN A 344 9.83 8.53 -15.59
N ASN A 345 10.47 8.82 -14.46
CA ASN A 345 11.93 8.86 -14.33
C ASN A 345 12.52 7.63 -13.63
N GLY A 346 11.69 6.78 -13.04
CA GLY A 346 12.15 5.63 -12.29
C GLY A 346 12.70 5.97 -10.91
N GLY A 347 13.54 5.09 -10.37
CA GLY A 347 14.19 5.25 -9.08
C GLY A 347 14.73 3.93 -8.50
N VAL A 348 15.47 4.05 -7.40
CA VAL A 348 15.92 2.88 -6.61
C VAL A 348 14.79 2.38 -5.68
N CYS A 349 15.11 1.39 -4.83
CA CYS A 349 14.15 0.64 -4.00
C CYS A 349 13.10 1.52 -3.28
N GLY A 350 13.49 2.68 -2.73
CA GLY A 350 12.56 3.62 -2.08
C GLY A 350 11.42 4.08 -2.98
N ARG A 351 11.74 4.67 -4.15
CA ARG A 351 10.74 5.16 -5.11
C ARG A 351 9.88 4.01 -5.66
N ARG A 352 10.47 2.85 -5.91
CA ARG A 352 9.76 1.64 -6.36
C ARG A 352 8.74 1.16 -5.31
N ALA A 353 9.12 1.08 -4.04
CA ALA A 353 8.21 0.72 -2.96
C ALA A 353 7.11 1.78 -2.76
N PHE A 354 7.44 3.07 -2.91
CA PHE A 354 6.46 4.16 -2.80
C PHE A 354 5.41 4.09 -3.90
N PHE A 355 5.81 3.91 -5.16
CA PHE A 355 4.88 3.72 -6.27
C PHE A 355 4.03 2.47 -6.10
N GLY A 356 4.62 1.36 -5.67
CA GLY A 356 3.90 0.12 -5.38
C GLY A 356 2.79 0.31 -4.34
N ARG A 357 3.06 1.03 -3.25
CA ARG A 357 2.03 1.35 -2.25
C ARG A 357 0.97 2.30 -2.79
N PHE A 358 1.38 3.33 -3.52
CA PHE A 358 0.47 4.29 -4.15
C PHE A 358 -0.53 3.59 -5.08
N ILE A 359 -0.05 2.72 -5.98
CA ILE A 359 -0.94 2.08 -6.96
C ILE A 359 -1.87 1.08 -6.28
N LEU A 360 -1.41 0.35 -5.25
CA LEU A 360 -2.27 -0.52 -4.44
C LEU A 360 -3.40 0.28 -3.76
N ARG A 361 -3.08 1.41 -3.13
CA ARG A 361 -4.07 2.28 -2.48
C ARG A 361 -5.03 2.92 -3.47
N SER A 362 -4.57 3.24 -4.67
CA SER A 362 -5.42 3.78 -5.76
C SER A 362 -6.59 2.84 -6.07
N PHE A 363 -6.36 1.52 -6.00
CA PHE A 363 -7.37 0.47 -6.23
C PHE A 363 -7.99 -0.10 -4.94
N GLY A 364 -7.74 0.52 -3.79
CA GLY A 364 -8.37 0.10 -2.53
C GLY A 364 -7.74 -1.11 -1.86
N ILE A 365 -6.49 -1.48 -2.20
CA ILE A 365 -5.79 -2.61 -1.58
C ILE A 365 -4.96 -2.15 -0.36
N PRO A 366 -5.14 -2.77 0.82
CA PRO A 366 -4.34 -2.48 2.00
C PRO A 366 -2.85 -2.75 1.77
N THR A 367 -2.00 -1.82 2.22
CA THR A 367 -0.54 -1.97 2.13
C THR A 367 0.18 -1.21 3.25
N VAL A 368 1.31 -1.77 3.69
CA VAL A 368 2.15 -1.19 4.74
C VAL A 368 3.58 -0.94 4.26
N ALA A 369 4.21 0.08 4.84
CA ALA A 369 5.66 0.23 4.77
C ALA A 369 6.31 -1.03 5.35
N ARG A 370 7.27 -1.61 4.62
CA ARG A 370 8.06 -2.73 5.12
C ARG A 370 9.53 -2.50 4.79
N PRO A 371 10.20 -1.50 5.40
CA PRO A 371 11.63 -1.35 5.28
C PRO A 371 12.37 -2.60 5.79
N GLN A 372 13.56 -2.82 5.23
CA GLN A 372 14.55 -3.77 5.72
C GLN A 372 15.94 -3.11 5.68
N ARG A 373 16.95 -3.75 6.27
CA ARG A 373 18.31 -3.20 6.21
C ARG A 373 18.75 -3.06 4.74
N GLY A 374 19.18 -1.86 4.36
CA GLY A 374 19.68 -1.54 3.02
C GLY A 374 18.63 -1.40 1.92
N HIS A 375 17.37 -1.77 2.15
CA HIS A 375 16.34 -1.78 1.09
C HIS A 375 14.96 -1.33 1.59
N ALA A 376 14.19 -0.72 0.70
CA ALA A 376 12.78 -0.46 0.92
C ALA A 376 11.94 -1.52 0.22
N ALA A 377 11.03 -2.14 0.97
CA ALA A 377 10.02 -3.07 0.46
C ALA A 377 8.63 -2.64 0.94
N LEU A 378 7.60 -3.33 0.46
CA LEU A 378 6.25 -3.18 0.95
C LEU A 378 5.65 -4.54 1.26
N ALA A 379 4.68 -4.56 2.17
CA ALA A 379 3.77 -5.70 2.29
C ALA A 379 2.38 -5.27 1.83
N ARG A 380 1.70 -6.14 1.10
CA ARG A 380 0.33 -5.94 0.62
C ARG A 380 -0.59 -7.02 1.15
N TRP A 381 -1.85 -6.68 1.27
CA TRP A 381 -2.90 -7.63 1.58
C TRP A 381 -3.39 -8.35 0.31
N THR A 382 -3.73 -9.62 0.43
CA THR A 382 -4.47 -10.41 -0.58
C THR A 382 -5.57 -11.21 0.13
N PRO A 383 -6.59 -11.74 -0.57
CA PRO A 383 -7.56 -12.65 0.05
C PRO A 383 -6.94 -13.86 0.74
N GLN A 384 -5.76 -14.31 0.29
CA GLN A 384 -5.02 -15.42 0.89
C GLN A 384 -4.18 -14.98 2.10
N GLY A 385 -3.93 -13.69 2.28
CA GLY A 385 -3.16 -13.13 3.38
C GLY A 385 -2.17 -12.07 2.93
N TRP A 386 -1.36 -11.58 3.87
CA TRP A 386 -0.32 -10.59 3.58
C TRP A 386 0.88 -11.25 2.89
N VAL A 387 1.42 -10.54 1.90
CA VAL A 387 2.61 -10.96 1.13
C VAL A 387 3.56 -9.78 0.97
N ILE A 388 4.85 -10.06 0.94
CA ILE A 388 5.90 -9.06 0.70
C ILE A 388 6.11 -8.91 -0.80
N ASN A 389 6.13 -7.67 -1.30
CA ASN A 389 6.64 -7.35 -2.63
C ASN A 389 7.97 -6.59 -2.50
N LEU A 390 8.89 -6.81 -3.45
CA LEU A 390 10.11 -6.00 -3.63
C LEU A 390 11.10 -6.11 -2.45
N GLY A 391 11.30 -7.30 -1.89
CA GLY A 391 12.24 -7.49 -0.79
C GLY A 391 12.32 -8.91 -0.26
N ALA A 392 13.21 -9.12 0.71
CA ALA A 392 13.41 -10.41 1.37
C ALA A 392 12.17 -10.82 2.18
N GLY A 393 11.99 -12.13 2.39
CA GLY A 393 10.87 -12.71 3.13
C GLY A 393 10.75 -12.25 4.58
N TRP A 394 9.67 -12.66 5.25
CA TRP A 394 9.39 -12.32 6.66
C TRP A 394 10.60 -12.62 7.56
N GLY A 395 10.86 -11.76 8.55
CA GLY A 395 12.01 -11.83 9.44
C GLY A 395 13.16 -10.89 9.04
N TRP A 396 13.13 -10.29 7.84
CA TRP A 396 14.18 -9.39 7.38
C TRP A 396 13.86 -7.90 7.52
N GLY A 397 12.61 -7.54 7.83
CA GLY A 397 12.17 -6.15 7.92
C GLY A 397 11.30 -5.85 9.13
N TRP A 398 10.67 -4.69 9.12
CA TRP A 398 9.77 -4.23 10.17
C TRP A 398 8.62 -3.41 9.58
N THR A 399 7.58 -3.20 10.38
CA THR A 399 6.42 -2.35 10.11
C THR A 399 6.24 -1.39 11.28
N ASP A 400 5.19 -0.55 11.25
CA ASP A 400 4.82 0.29 12.39
C ASP A 400 4.41 -0.53 13.64
N PHE A 401 4.18 -1.84 13.48
CA PHE A 401 3.93 -2.80 14.57
C PHE A 401 5.20 -3.44 15.13
N GLY A 402 6.39 -2.98 14.71
CA GLY A 402 7.66 -3.59 15.05
C GLY A 402 8.05 -4.68 14.06
N GLN A 403 8.54 -5.82 14.55
CA GLN A 403 9.05 -6.88 13.68
C GLN A 403 7.96 -7.38 12.73
N ASP A 404 8.32 -7.60 11.46
CA ASP A 404 7.35 -7.98 10.43
C ASP A 404 6.74 -9.39 10.64
N THR A 405 7.43 -10.29 11.34
CA THR A 405 6.90 -11.59 11.75
C THR A 405 5.80 -11.45 12.80
N ASP A 406 5.90 -10.47 13.70
CA ASP A 406 4.85 -10.14 14.66
C ASP A 406 3.61 -9.60 13.93
N PHE A 407 3.83 -8.73 12.94
CA PHE A 407 2.77 -8.25 12.05
C PHE A 407 2.08 -9.40 11.30
N LEU A 408 2.85 -10.36 10.78
CA LEU A 408 2.30 -11.53 10.11
C LEU A 408 1.40 -12.36 11.05
N VAL A 409 1.87 -12.67 12.25
CA VAL A 409 1.08 -13.45 13.23
C VAL A 409 -0.18 -12.70 13.63
N MET A 410 -0.10 -11.39 13.87
CA MET A 410 -1.25 -10.54 14.15
C MET A 410 -2.28 -10.60 13.02
N THR A 411 -1.85 -10.43 11.78
CA THR A 411 -2.77 -10.41 10.62
C THR A 411 -3.41 -11.77 10.35
N GLN A 412 -2.69 -12.87 10.60
CA GLN A 412 -3.25 -14.22 10.54
C GLN A 412 -4.34 -14.43 11.60
N ALA A 413 -4.11 -13.97 12.84
CA ALA A 413 -5.09 -14.05 13.90
C ALA A 413 -6.34 -13.20 13.62
N ARG A 414 -6.16 -12.00 13.04
CA ARG A 414 -7.26 -11.10 12.66
C ARG A 414 -8.21 -11.66 11.60
N LYS A 415 -7.82 -12.70 10.85
CA LYS A 415 -8.74 -13.39 9.91
C LYS A 415 -9.94 -14.02 10.61
N ASN A 416 -9.81 -14.33 11.90
CA ASN A 416 -10.93 -14.77 12.73
C ASN A 416 -11.28 -13.63 13.71
N ASP A 417 -12.02 -12.64 13.21
CA ASP A 417 -12.46 -11.45 13.95
C ASP A 417 -13.14 -11.79 15.28
N LYS A 418 -14.03 -12.78 15.30
CA LYS A 418 -14.73 -13.25 16.50
C LYS A 418 -13.76 -13.78 17.56
N ALA A 419 -12.78 -14.61 17.17
CA ALA A 419 -11.77 -15.09 18.11
C ALA A 419 -10.78 -13.97 18.50
N TYR A 420 -10.47 -13.07 17.57
CA TYR A 420 -9.53 -11.98 17.78
C TYR A 420 -10.02 -10.97 18.82
N LEU A 421 -11.34 -10.84 19.04
CA LEU A 421 -11.88 -10.06 20.15
C LEU A 421 -11.33 -10.49 21.52
N GLN A 422 -10.95 -11.76 21.69
CA GLN A 422 -10.33 -12.23 22.95
C GLN A 422 -8.93 -11.63 23.14
N VAL A 423 -8.17 -11.47 22.04
CA VAL A 423 -6.88 -10.77 22.02
C VAL A 423 -7.10 -9.29 22.38
N GLN A 424 -8.13 -8.68 21.80
CA GLN A 424 -8.45 -7.28 22.03
C GLN A 424 -8.90 -7.01 23.47
N ARG A 425 -9.73 -7.86 24.07
CA ARG A 425 -10.10 -7.76 25.48
C ARG A 425 -8.89 -7.80 26.41
N ALA A 426 -7.97 -8.74 26.17
CA ALA A 426 -6.72 -8.81 26.95
C ALA A 426 -5.87 -7.55 26.76
N GLN A 427 -5.74 -7.07 25.52
CA GLN A 427 -5.08 -5.81 25.21
C GLN A 427 -5.72 -4.59 25.89
N TRP A 428 -7.05 -4.50 25.92
CA TRP A 428 -7.81 -3.44 26.58
C TRP A 428 -7.59 -3.46 28.09
N LEU A 429 -7.57 -4.64 28.71
CA LEU A 429 -7.19 -4.79 30.12
C LEU A 429 -5.77 -4.29 30.36
N GLY A 430 -4.84 -4.60 29.45
CA GLY A 430 -3.50 -4.04 29.47
C GLY A 430 -3.50 -2.51 29.53
N ASP A 431 -4.23 -1.84 28.65
CA ASP A 431 -4.33 -0.37 28.65
C ASP A 431 -4.95 0.17 29.95
N ILE A 432 -6.06 -0.44 30.39
CA ILE A 432 -6.82 -0.02 31.57
C ILE A 432 -5.92 -0.07 32.82
N PHE A 433 -5.11 -1.11 32.95
CA PHE A 433 -4.21 -1.32 34.08
C PHE A 433 -2.77 -0.82 33.84
N GLY A 434 -2.55 -0.01 32.80
CA GLY A 434 -1.30 0.72 32.59
C GLY A 434 -0.12 -0.12 32.06
N GLU A 435 -0.39 -1.29 31.48
CA GLU A 435 0.63 -2.07 30.78
C GLU A 435 1.04 -1.39 29.46
N LYS A 436 2.32 -1.47 29.10
CA LYS A 436 2.80 -0.97 27.82
C LYS A 436 2.31 -1.85 26.68
N ARG A 437 1.66 -1.30 25.64
CA ARG A 437 1.17 -2.10 24.52
C ARG A 437 2.28 -2.92 23.84
N ALA A 438 2.02 -4.21 23.61
CA ALA A 438 2.85 -5.10 22.79
C ALA A 438 2.01 -5.77 21.69
N PHE A 439 2.47 -5.69 20.43
CA PHE A 439 1.79 -6.30 19.27
C PHE A 439 2.38 -7.65 18.85
N GLY A 440 3.50 -8.04 19.47
CA GLY A 440 4.21 -9.28 19.19
C GLY A 440 5.32 -9.59 20.18
N PHE A 441 5.94 -10.76 20.03
CA PHE A 441 6.96 -11.25 20.94
C PHE A 441 8.33 -10.58 20.73
N ASN A 442 8.57 -9.92 19.60
CA ASN A 442 9.81 -9.17 19.38
C ASN A 442 9.73 -7.74 19.96
N ALA A 443 8.58 -7.32 20.48
CA ALA A 443 8.45 -6.08 21.23
C ALA A 443 9.10 -6.21 22.62
N PRO A 444 9.57 -5.10 23.24
CA PRO A 444 9.96 -5.12 24.65
C PRO A 444 8.85 -5.72 25.52
N PRO A 445 9.18 -6.63 26.47
CA PRO A 445 8.19 -7.28 27.31
C PRO A 445 7.27 -6.28 28.02
N SER A 446 5.98 -6.59 27.97
CA SER A 446 4.91 -5.88 28.68
C SER A 446 4.54 -6.60 30.00
N GLY A 447 3.31 -6.45 30.48
CA GLY A 447 2.73 -7.15 31.61
C GLY A 447 1.94 -8.41 31.23
N PHE A 448 1.18 -8.90 32.20
CA PHE A 448 0.43 -10.15 32.12
C PHE A 448 -0.62 -10.14 31.00
N TRP A 449 -1.42 -9.06 30.89
CA TRP A 449 -2.53 -9.02 29.95
C TRP A 449 -2.08 -8.93 28.50
N ASN A 450 -1.06 -8.13 28.21
CA ASN A 450 -0.43 -8.12 26.88
C ASN A 450 0.23 -9.47 26.58
N GLY A 451 0.91 -10.10 27.54
CA GLY A 451 1.42 -11.47 27.37
C GLY A 451 0.32 -12.47 27.01
N ALA A 452 -0.81 -12.47 27.75
CA ALA A 452 -1.97 -13.30 27.48
C ALA A 452 -2.57 -13.04 26.08
N ALA A 453 -2.63 -11.77 25.66
CA ALA A 453 -3.05 -11.39 24.32
C ALA A 453 -2.14 -12.00 23.24
N LEU A 454 -0.83 -11.99 23.43
CA LEU A 454 0.14 -12.55 22.47
C LEU A 454 0.07 -14.08 22.37
N TYR A 455 -0.09 -14.79 23.50
CA TYR A 455 -0.30 -16.23 23.48
C TYR A 455 -1.63 -16.58 22.81
N ARG A 456 -2.72 -15.84 23.09
CA ARG A 456 -4.00 -16.08 22.42
C ARG A 456 -3.92 -15.75 20.93
N GLN A 457 -3.24 -14.67 20.54
CA GLN A 457 -3.00 -14.31 19.14
C GLN A 457 -2.27 -15.43 18.39
N ARG A 458 -1.21 -15.97 18.98
CA ARG A 458 -0.47 -17.10 18.41
C ARG A 458 -1.33 -18.36 18.28
N ALA A 459 -2.18 -18.66 19.28
CA ALA A 459 -3.10 -19.79 19.23
C ALA A 459 -4.10 -19.64 18.07
N ILE A 460 -4.73 -18.47 17.92
CA ILE A 460 -5.68 -18.20 16.83
C ILE A 460 -4.98 -18.28 15.47
N ALA A 461 -3.77 -17.73 15.34
CA ALA A 461 -3.00 -17.82 14.10
C ALA A 461 -2.69 -19.28 13.73
N ALA A 462 -2.30 -20.12 14.70
CA ALA A 462 -2.07 -21.54 14.49
C ALA A 462 -3.36 -22.30 14.11
N GLU A 463 -4.48 -22.01 14.79
CA GLU A 463 -5.80 -22.57 14.51
C GLU A 463 -6.30 -22.20 13.10
N SER A 464 -5.93 -21.01 12.59
CA SER A 464 -6.33 -20.53 11.26
C SER A 464 -5.75 -21.35 10.11
N LYS A 465 -4.67 -22.13 10.36
CA LYS A 465 -3.91 -22.88 9.35
C LYS A 465 -3.52 -22.00 8.13
N ALA A 466 -3.38 -20.69 8.33
CA ALA A 466 -3.06 -19.77 7.25
C ALA A 466 -1.67 -20.06 6.66
N THR A 467 -1.61 -20.30 5.36
CA THR A 467 -0.34 -20.48 4.65
C THR A 467 0.45 -19.17 4.65
N VAL A 468 1.71 -19.22 5.07
CA VAL A 468 2.64 -18.10 4.93
C VAL A 468 2.99 -17.95 3.45
N LEU A 469 2.61 -16.81 2.86
CA LEU A 469 2.91 -16.53 1.46
C LEU A 469 4.40 -16.17 1.32
N GLY A 470 5.06 -16.77 0.33
CA GLY A 470 6.44 -16.44 -0.02
C GLY A 470 6.57 -15.02 -0.55
N PRO A 471 7.74 -14.35 -0.37
CA PRO A 471 7.97 -13.03 -0.94
C PRO A 471 7.96 -13.07 -2.47
N LEU A 472 7.52 -11.97 -3.07
CA LEU A 472 7.45 -11.79 -4.51
C LEU A 472 8.42 -10.69 -4.96
N GLY A 473 9.19 -10.97 -6.02
CA GLY A 473 10.04 -9.98 -6.65
C GLY A 473 11.21 -9.57 -5.77
N GLN A 474 11.85 -10.53 -5.11
CA GLN A 474 13.01 -10.28 -4.25
C GLN A 474 14.13 -9.55 -5.02
N ASP A 475 14.29 -9.86 -6.30
CA ASP A 475 15.26 -9.24 -7.21
C ASP A 475 14.75 -7.94 -7.86
N ILE A 476 13.43 -7.73 -7.88
CA ILE A 476 12.78 -6.58 -8.53
C ILE A 476 13.01 -5.28 -7.73
N ALA A 477 13.40 -5.34 -6.46
CA ALA A 477 13.75 -4.15 -5.70
C ALA A 477 14.95 -3.39 -6.29
N GLU A 478 15.88 -4.14 -6.89
CA GLU A 478 17.21 -3.66 -7.29
C GLU A 478 17.53 -3.87 -8.77
N SER A 479 16.55 -4.36 -9.54
CA SER A 479 16.77 -4.74 -10.92
C SER A 479 15.54 -4.46 -11.79
N ASN A 480 15.82 -4.21 -13.06
CA ASN A 480 14.82 -4.24 -14.13
C ASN A 480 14.57 -5.68 -14.62
N GLU A 481 15.51 -6.58 -14.35
CA GLU A 481 15.45 -7.98 -14.73
C GLU A 481 14.98 -8.81 -13.53
N SER A 482 14.22 -9.87 -13.78
CA SER A 482 13.80 -10.77 -12.72
C SER A 482 13.69 -12.20 -13.22
N LYS A 483 14.05 -13.14 -12.34
CA LYS A 483 13.94 -14.58 -12.58
C LYS A 483 12.51 -15.09 -12.51
N GLU A 484 11.58 -14.28 -11.96
CA GLU A 484 10.16 -14.62 -11.90
C GLU A 484 9.47 -14.33 -13.25
N ALA A 485 8.91 -15.37 -13.86
CA ALA A 485 8.02 -15.22 -15.00
C ALA A 485 6.75 -14.48 -14.57
N VAL A 486 6.40 -13.41 -15.28
CA VAL A 486 5.12 -12.72 -15.07
C VAL A 486 4.11 -13.35 -16.01
N PRO A 487 3.07 -14.03 -15.51
CA PRO A 487 2.02 -14.54 -16.37
C PRO A 487 1.30 -13.35 -17.03
N VAL A 488 1.38 -13.27 -18.35
CA VAL A 488 0.58 -12.33 -19.16
C VAL A 488 -0.74 -13.02 -19.46
N GLU A 489 -1.83 -12.42 -19.01
CA GLU A 489 -3.17 -12.94 -19.26
C GLU A 489 -3.48 -12.85 -20.76
N LYS A 490 -3.67 -14.00 -21.41
CA LYS A 490 -4.02 -14.06 -22.83
C LYS A 490 -5.53 -13.83 -22.96
N THR A 491 -5.92 -12.59 -23.27
CA THR A 491 -7.31 -12.32 -23.64
C THR A 491 -7.56 -12.79 -25.08
N PRO A 492 -8.64 -13.54 -25.36
CA PRO A 492 -9.01 -13.89 -26.73
C PRO A 492 -9.27 -12.61 -27.54
N ILE A 493 -8.52 -12.42 -28.61
CA ILE A 493 -8.62 -11.28 -29.53
C ILE A 493 -9.02 -11.83 -30.89
N GLY A 494 -10.16 -11.39 -31.41
CA GLY A 494 -10.73 -11.91 -32.65
C GLY A 494 -10.26 -11.14 -33.88
N GLU A 495 -10.56 -11.67 -35.07
CA GLU A 495 -10.28 -10.99 -36.34
C GLU A 495 -11.05 -9.67 -36.46
N ALA A 496 -12.26 -9.59 -35.92
CA ALA A 496 -13.07 -8.37 -35.89
C ALA A 496 -12.36 -7.21 -35.18
N ASP A 497 -11.57 -7.49 -34.14
CA ASP A 497 -10.81 -6.48 -33.39
C ASP A 497 -9.65 -5.88 -34.25
N ARG A 498 -9.25 -6.57 -35.33
CA ARG A 498 -8.15 -6.18 -36.24
C ARG A 498 -8.63 -5.46 -37.50
N LYS A 499 -9.94 -5.32 -37.69
CA LYS A 499 -10.52 -4.84 -38.94
C LYS A 499 -10.18 -3.36 -39.17
N VAL A 500 -9.52 -3.07 -40.28
CA VAL A 500 -9.35 -1.70 -40.80
C VAL A 500 -10.68 -1.22 -41.37
N VAL A 501 -11.07 0.01 -41.05
CA VAL A 501 -12.33 0.61 -41.50
C VAL A 501 -12.05 1.89 -42.26
N VAL A 502 -12.73 2.08 -43.39
CA VAL A 502 -12.72 3.32 -44.17
C VAL A 502 -14.11 3.95 -44.07
N ASP A 503 -14.16 5.22 -43.66
CA ASP A 503 -15.43 5.95 -43.57
C ASP A 503 -15.82 6.62 -44.90
N ARG A 504 -16.98 7.29 -44.91
CA ARG A 504 -17.51 7.98 -46.10
C ARG A 504 -16.66 9.17 -46.55
N ASN A 505 -15.84 9.72 -45.66
CA ASN A 505 -14.93 10.82 -45.95
C ASN A 505 -13.54 10.33 -46.40
N GLY A 506 -13.35 9.01 -46.53
CA GLY A 506 -12.07 8.40 -46.88
C GLY A 506 -11.08 8.32 -45.71
N VAL A 507 -11.53 8.56 -44.48
CA VAL A 507 -10.69 8.40 -43.29
C VAL A 507 -10.51 6.92 -43.01
N ILE A 508 -9.25 6.49 -42.91
CA ILE A 508 -8.89 5.09 -42.62
C ILE A 508 -8.55 4.98 -41.14
N THR A 509 -9.27 4.13 -40.41
CA THR A 509 -8.98 3.78 -39.02
C THR A 509 -8.34 2.40 -38.97
N VAL A 510 -7.11 2.35 -38.45
CA VAL A 510 -6.30 1.13 -38.34
C VAL A 510 -6.16 0.76 -36.87
N PRO A 511 -6.82 -0.30 -36.36
CA PRO A 511 -6.61 -0.76 -34.99
C PRO A 511 -5.13 -1.08 -34.76
N ALA A 512 -4.58 -0.70 -33.59
CA ALA A 512 -3.16 -0.93 -33.32
C ALA A 512 -2.78 -2.42 -33.23
N ILE A 513 -3.76 -3.30 -33.09
CA ILE A 513 -3.53 -4.75 -33.08
C ILE A 513 -3.58 -5.38 -34.49
N ALA A 514 -3.84 -4.60 -35.53
CA ALA A 514 -3.90 -5.04 -36.94
C ALA A 514 -2.50 -5.21 -37.58
N LEU A 515 -1.51 -5.59 -36.76
CA LEU A 515 -0.12 -5.78 -37.18
C LEU A 515 0.00 -6.81 -38.30
N SER A 516 0.69 -6.48 -39.38
CA SER A 516 1.18 -7.45 -40.37
C SER A 516 2.46 -8.12 -39.87
N LYS A 517 3.31 -7.39 -39.13
CA LYS A 517 4.49 -7.93 -38.43
C LYS A 517 4.66 -7.31 -37.03
N PRO A 518 5.20 -8.07 -36.07
CA PRO A 518 5.53 -9.50 -36.13
C PRO A 518 4.28 -10.38 -36.26
N THR A 519 4.40 -11.53 -36.94
CA THR A 519 3.33 -12.53 -37.00
C THR A 519 3.32 -13.38 -35.74
N GLY A 520 2.16 -13.53 -35.10
CA GLY A 520 2.01 -14.34 -33.88
C GLY A 520 2.20 -13.55 -32.58
N ASN A 521 2.39 -14.26 -31.47
CA ASN A 521 2.53 -13.65 -30.15
C ASN A 521 3.94 -13.10 -29.95
N SER A 522 4.07 -11.81 -29.63
CA SER A 522 5.33 -11.17 -29.25
C SER A 522 5.29 -10.75 -27.79
N ALA A 523 6.37 -11.01 -27.05
CA ALA A 523 6.54 -10.48 -25.69
C ALA A 523 6.76 -8.96 -25.67
N GLN A 524 7.09 -8.34 -26.80
CA GLN A 524 7.29 -6.90 -26.94
C GLN A 524 6.00 -6.15 -27.26
N PHE A 525 4.98 -6.83 -27.81
CA PHE A 525 3.73 -6.22 -28.26
C PHE A 525 2.55 -6.97 -27.66
N LEU A 526 1.98 -6.41 -26.59
CA LEU A 526 0.93 -7.04 -25.80
C LEU A 526 -0.43 -6.46 -26.20
N PRO A 527 -1.26 -7.20 -26.96
CA PRO A 527 -2.61 -6.76 -27.23
C PRO A 527 -3.49 -7.01 -25.99
N MET A 528 -4.30 -6.02 -25.61
CA MET A 528 -5.07 -6.03 -24.36
C MET A 528 -6.44 -5.41 -24.56
N ARG A 529 -7.49 -5.96 -23.93
CA ARG A 529 -8.81 -5.31 -23.95
C ARG A 529 -8.77 -4.02 -23.13
N GLY A 530 -9.21 -2.91 -23.71
CA GLY A 530 -9.31 -1.62 -23.03
C GLY A 530 -10.46 -1.59 -22.01
N PHE A 531 -10.39 -0.69 -21.03
CA PHE A 531 -11.55 -0.39 -20.17
C PHE A 531 -12.56 0.55 -20.86
N SER A 532 -12.13 1.33 -21.85
CA SER A 532 -12.98 2.18 -22.71
C SER A 532 -13.52 1.43 -23.94
N GLY A 533 -13.49 0.11 -23.93
CA GLY A 533 -13.85 -0.74 -25.07
C GLY A 533 -12.72 -0.90 -26.11
N GLY A 534 -12.89 -1.87 -27.00
CA GLY A 534 -11.91 -2.24 -28.03
C GLY A 534 -10.66 -2.93 -27.48
N VAL A 535 -9.64 -3.05 -28.33
CA VAL A 535 -8.34 -3.64 -28.01
C VAL A 535 -7.25 -2.60 -28.28
N GLN A 536 -6.31 -2.49 -27.35
CA GLN A 536 -5.12 -1.64 -27.44
C GLN A 536 -3.86 -2.51 -27.56
N LEU A 537 -2.83 -1.99 -28.21
CA LEU A 537 -1.51 -2.59 -28.26
C LEU A 537 -0.61 -1.89 -27.26
N HIS A 538 0.03 -2.63 -26.35
CA HIS A 538 1.09 -2.09 -25.52
C HIS A 538 2.46 -2.58 -25.98
N CYS A 539 3.27 -1.64 -26.44
CA CYS A 539 4.67 -1.85 -26.76
C CYS A 539 5.47 -1.77 -25.45
N VAL A 540 6.00 -2.91 -25.01
CA VAL A 540 6.68 -3.07 -23.71
C VAL A 540 7.95 -2.21 -23.67
N ARG A 541 8.32 -1.72 -22.48
CA ARG A 541 9.60 -1.02 -22.26
C ARG A 541 10.78 -1.91 -22.63
N ASP A 542 11.65 -1.45 -23.54
CA ASP A 542 12.92 -2.11 -23.87
C ASP A 542 14.07 -1.08 -23.84
N LEU A 543 15.02 -1.32 -22.95
CA LEU A 543 16.17 -0.44 -22.74
C LEU A 543 17.38 -0.82 -23.61
N LYS A 544 17.36 -1.99 -24.25
CA LYS A 544 18.52 -2.56 -24.95
C LYS A 544 18.27 -2.67 -26.45
N ASN A 545 17.07 -3.11 -26.85
CA ASN A 545 16.79 -3.43 -28.26
C ASN A 545 15.75 -2.48 -28.85
N PRO A 546 15.93 -2.05 -30.12
CA PRO A 546 14.86 -1.39 -30.83
C PRO A 546 13.67 -2.35 -31.04
N GLN A 547 12.48 -1.79 -31.16
CA GLN A 547 11.26 -2.55 -31.46
C GLN A 547 10.71 -2.15 -32.81
N GLU A 548 10.36 -3.13 -33.62
CA GLU A 548 9.87 -2.92 -34.99
C GLU A 548 8.53 -3.62 -35.20
N PHE A 549 7.60 -2.91 -35.82
CA PHE A 549 6.27 -3.42 -36.11
C PHE A 549 5.71 -2.80 -37.39
N GLU A 550 4.84 -3.54 -38.07
CA GLU A 550 4.41 -3.21 -39.43
C GLU A 550 2.88 -3.30 -39.55
N TYR A 551 2.30 -2.44 -40.38
CA TYR A 551 0.93 -2.56 -40.87
C TYR A 551 0.91 -2.59 -42.40
N ALA A 552 0.16 -3.53 -42.97
CA ALA A 552 -0.23 -3.51 -44.38
C ALA A 552 -1.67 -3.01 -44.47
N ILE A 553 -1.88 -1.89 -45.15
CA ILE A 553 -3.18 -1.23 -45.25
C ILE A 553 -3.57 -1.03 -46.71
N GLU A 554 -4.84 -1.22 -47.02
CA GLU A 554 -5.38 -0.92 -48.34
C GLU A 554 -5.96 0.49 -48.37
N VAL A 555 -5.48 1.31 -49.30
CA VAL A 555 -5.82 2.72 -49.43
C VAL A 555 -6.69 2.92 -50.67
N PRO A 556 -7.90 3.48 -50.54
CA PRO A 556 -8.86 3.55 -51.66
C PRO A 556 -8.45 4.55 -52.74
N ARG A 557 -7.69 5.59 -52.38
CA ARG A 557 -7.27 6.66 -53.30
C ARG A 557 -5.86 7.13 -52.98
N ALA A 558 -5.01 7.22 -54.00
CA ALA A 558 -3.68 7.80 -53.84
C ALA A 558 -3.78 9.29 -53.43
N GLY A 559 -2.84 9.74 -52.58
CA GLY A 559 -2.81 11.13 -52.15
C GLY A 559 -2.05 11.35 -50.85
N LYS A 560 -2.09 12.58 -50.36
CA LYS A 560 -1.57 12.94 -49.04
C LYS A 560 -2.58 12.58 -47.96
N TYR A 561 -2.09 12.01 -46.87
CA TYR A 561 -2.87 11.67 -45.69
C TYR A 561 -2.16 12.22 -44.45
N ALA A 562 -2.93 12.80 -43.54
CA ALA A 562 -2.49 13.14 -42.20
C ALA A 562 -2.59 11.87 -41.32
N LEU A 563 -1.45 11.31 -40.95
CA LEU A 563 -1.36 10.19 -40.01
C LEU A 563 -1.32 10.71 -38.57
N ALA A 564 -2.25 10.23 -37.74
CA ALA A 564 -2.21 10.43 -36.30
C ALA A 564 -2.42 9.09 -35.56
N ALA A 565 -1.93 8.99 -34.34
CA ALA A 565 -2.12 7.83 -33.46
C ALA A 565 -2.78 8.26 -32.15
N GLN A 566 -3.68 7.42 -31.64
CA GLN A 566 -4.22 7.58 -30.28
C GLN A 566 -3.36 6.77 -29.31
N VAL A 567 -2.68 7.45 -28.38
CA VAL A 567 -1.60 6.88 -27.56
C VAL A 567 -1.74 7.20 -26.08
N VAL A 568 -1.08 6.39 -25.24
CA VAL A 568 -0.86 6.63 -23.81
C VAL A 568 0.62 6.41 -23.49
N THR A 569 1.23 7.36 -22.79
CA THR A 569 2.60 7.28 -22.29
C THR A 569 2.66 7.63 -20.82
N VAL A 570 3.53 6.93 -20.08
CA VAL A 570 3.85 7.24 -18.67
C VAL A 570 5.29 7.70 -18.48
N GLN A 571 6.14 7.49 -19.50
CA GLN A 571 7.45 8.11 -19.62
C GLN A 571 7.47 9.12 -20.76
N SER A 572 8.20 10.22 -20.56
CA SER A 572 8.46 11.23 -21.59
C SER A 572 9.48 10.75 -22.63
N ASN A 573 9.78 11.60 -23.62
CA ASN A 573 10.84 11.40 -24.62
C ASN A 573 10.70 10.10 -25.43
N GLN A 574 9.45 9.68 -25.69
CA GLN A 574 9.18 8.54 -26.57
C GLN A 574 9.48 8.90 -28.03
N LYS A 575 10.04 7.96 -28.78
CA LYS A 575 10.32 8.11 -30.22
C LYS A 575 9.58 7.04 -31.02
N LEU A 576 9.01 7.44 -32.14
CA LEU A 576 8.33 6.55 -33.07
C LEU A 576 8.67 6.98 -34.49
N LEU A 577 9.48 6.17 -35.18
CA LEU A 577 9.92 6.46 -36.54
C LEU A 577 9.08 5.65 -37.52
N LEU A 578 8.56 6.29 -38.57
CA LEU A 578 7.80 5.65 -39.63
C LEU A 578 8.60 5.61 -40.93
N LYS A 579 8.75 4.43 -41.53
CA LYS A 579 9.14 4.27 -42.93
C LYS A 579 7.93 3.80 -43.72
N LEU A 580 7.65 4.49 -44.82
CA LEU A 580 6.53 4.16 -45.69
C LEU A 580 7.02 3.34 -46.89
N ASN A 581 6.37 2.20 -47.14
CA ASN A 581 6.71 1.27 -48.20
C ASN A 581 8.21 0.94 -48.15
N ASN A 582 8.91 1.03 -49.28
CA ASN A 582 10.35 0.82 -49.37
C ASN A 582 11.14 2.15 -49.29
N SER A 583 10.56 3.20 -48.70
CA SER A 583 11.24 4.50 -48.57
C SER A 583 12.48 4.38 -47.67
N PRO A 584 13.64 4.91 -48.10
CA PRO A 584 14.82 4.97 -47.23
C PRO A 584 14.67 6.03 -46.13
N GLN A 585 13.76 7.00 -46.29
CA GLN A 585 13.55 8.09 -45.34
C GLN A 585 12.56 7.70 -44.26
N ALA A 586 12.96 7.91 -43.01
CA ALA A 586 12.09 7.77 -41.85
C ALA A 586 11.50 9.13 -41.47
N VAL A 587 10.23 9.13 -41.10
CA VAL A 587 9.46 10.26 -40.62
C VAL A 587 9.33 10.14 -39.10
N ASP A 588 9.61 11.20 -38.36
CA ASP A 588 9.41 11.22 -36.92
C ASP A 588 7.93 11.48 -36.59
N VAL A 589 7.30 10.53 -35.91
CA VAL A 589 5.94 10.66 -35.37
C VAL A 589 6.06 11.08 -33.92
N ALA A 590 5.84 12.37 -33.67
CA ALA A 590 5.93 12.94 -32.33
C ALA A 590 4.95 12.25 -31.36
N VAL A 591 5.47 11.58 -30.35
CA VAL A 591 4.68 10.91 -29.31
C VAL A 591 4.55 11.83 -28.10
N PRO A 592 3.35 12.32 -27.74
CA PRO A 592 3.16 13.19 -26.58
C PRO A 592 3.43 12.45 -25.27
N TYR A 593 3.84 13.21 -24.25
CA TYR A 593 3.88 12.73 -22.88
C TYR A 593 2.52 12.95 -22.21
N THR A 594 1.69 11.90 -22.22
CA THR A 594 0.26 12.01 -21.90
C THR A 594 -0.06 11.80 -20.42
N VAL A 595 0.96 11.48 -19.62
CA VAL A 595 0.84 11.19 -18.19
C VAL A 595 -0.26 10.15 -17.93
N GLY A 596 -0.36 9.09 -18.74
CA GLY A 596 -1.34 8.02 -18.55
C GLY A 596 -2.74 8.29 -19.13
N ARG A 597 -2.96 9.39 -19.84
CA ARG A 597 -4.24 9.69 -20.51
C ARG A 597 -4.18 9.38 -22.01
N TRP A 598 -5.33 9.13 -22.62
CA TRP A 598 -5.41 9.00 -24.07
C TRP A 598 -5.27 10.36 -24.71
N GLU A 599 -4.27 10.52 -25.57
CA GLU A 599 -4.10 11.70 -26.42
C GLU A 599 -3.85 11.28 -27.86
N THR A 600 -4.09 12.22 -28.78
CA THR A 600 -3.81 12.03 -30.20
C THR A 600 -2.46 12.68 -30.52
N THR A 601 -1.58 11.97 -31.21
CA THR A 601 -0.32 12.54 -31.69
C THR A 601 -0.60 13.71 -32.64
N PRO A 602 0.28 14.73 -32.69
CA PRO A 602 0.26 15.67 -33.81
C PRO A 602 0.29 14.91 -35.15
N PRO A 603 -0.53 15.32 -36.14
CA PRO A 603 -0.58 14.63 -37.40
C PRO A 603 0.71 14.82 -38.18
N VAL A 604 1.12 13.80 -38.93
CA VAL A 604 2.22 13.89 -39.89
C VAL A 604 1.73 13.56 -41.29
N GLU A 605 2.03 14.43 -42.25
CA GLU A 605 1.67 14.19 -43.65
C GLU A 605 2.52 13.08 -44.25
N ILE A 606 1.86 12.10 -44.86
CA ILE A 606 2.49 11.03 -45.64
C ILE A 606 1.77 10.88 -46.98
N THR A 607 2.48 10.44 -48.01
CA THR A 607 1.90 10.24 -49.35
C THR A 607 1.67 8.75 -49.60
N LEU A 608 0.41 8.34 -49.68
CA LEU A 608 0.02 6.95 -49.93
C LEU A 608 -0.34 6.72 -51.39
N VAL A 609 -0.01 5.54 -51.91
CA VAL A 609 -0.51 5.10 -53.23
C VAL A 609 -1.88 4.45 -53.10
N GLN A 610 -2.63 4.35 -54.19
CA GLN A 610 -3.85 3.53 -54.20
C GLN A 610 -3.47 2.05 -54.09
N GLY A 611 -4.23 1.28 -53.33
CA GLY A 611 -3.95 -0.12 -53.05
C GLY A 611 -3.12 -0.31 -51.78
N VAL A 612 -2.35 -1.40 -51.72
CA VAL A 612 -1.62 -1.79 -50.50
C VAL A 612 -0.44 -0.86 -50.23
N ASN A 613 -0.37 -0.32 -49.02
CA ASN A 613 0.75 0.42 -48.47
C ASN A 613 1.25 -0.28 -47.20
N VAL A 614 2.57 -0.25 -46.98
CA VAL A 614 3.22 -0.82 -45.80
C VAL A 614 3.75 0.31 -44.92
N LEU A 615 3.31 0.36 -43.67
CA LEU A 615 3.78 1.33 -42.67
C LEU A 615 4.69 0.58 -41.69
N HIS A 616 5.99 0.81 -41.77
CA HIS A 616 6.99 0.21 -40.89
C HIS A 616 7.37 1.18 -39.77
N PHE A 617 7.04 0.82 -38.53
CA PHE A 617 7.34 1.60 -37.36
C PHE A 617 8.55 1.04 -36.60
N THR A 618 9.45 1.93 -36.18
CA THR A 618 10.60 1.60 -35.33
C THR A 618 10.57 2.46 -34.06
N ARG A 619 10.75 1.82 -32.91
CA ARG A 619 10.99 2.47 -31.61
C ARG A 619 12.45 2.25 -31.22
N PRO A 620 13.33 3.26 -31.32
CA PRO A 620 14.73 3.11 -30.94
C PRO A 620 14.91 2.82 -29.45
N ALA A 621 15.93 2.03 -29.09
CA ALA A 621 16.35 1.88 -27.69
C ALA A 621 17.22 3.08 -27.24
N PRO A 622 17.16 3.46 -25.95
CA PRO A 622 16.22 2.97 -24.95
C PRO A 622 14.81 3.55 -25.16
N SER A 623 13.78 2.71 -25.03
CA SER A 623 12.38 3.12 -25.15
C SER A 623 11.60 2.85 -23.85
N GLY A 624 10.68 3.75 -23.50
CA GLY A 624 9.69 3.51 -22.44
C GLY A 624 8.62 2.54 -22.91
N GLY A 625 7.57 2.32 -22.11
CA GLY A 625 6.39 1.65 -22.65
C GLY A 625 5.50 2.63 -23.41
N LEU A 626 4.83 2.16 -24.46
CA LEU A 626 3.91 2.95 -25.27
C LEU A 626 2.65 2.13 -25.54
N THR A 627 1.50 2.67 -25.18
CA THR A 627 0.22 2.05 -25.53
C THR A 627 -0.41 2.81 -26.69
N ILE A 628 -0.89 2.08 -27.69
CA ILE A 628 -1.53 2.61 -28.89
C ILE A 628 -2.92 1.96 -29.03
N LYS A 629 -3.95 2.76 -29.26
CA LYS A 629 -5.30 2.23 -29.54
C LYS A 629 -5.51 2.01 -31.03
N GLN A 630 -5.20 3.03 -31.83
CA GLN A 630 -5.39 3.02 -33.27
C GLN A 630 -4.55 4.10 -33.95
N PHE A 631 -4.37 3.94 -35.25
CA PHE A 631 -3.93 4.98 -36.17
C PHE A 631 -5.11 5.48 -37.00
N THR A 632 -5.04 6.74 -37.42
CA THR A 632 -6.03 7.38 -38.28
C THR A 632 -5.29 8.07 -39.42
N LEU A 633 -5.72 7.80 -40.66
CA LEU A 633 -5.22 8.43 -41.87
C LEU A 633 -6.35 9.26 -42.46
N THR A 634 -6.20 10.58 -42.38
CA THR A 634 -7.22 11.53 -42.89
C THR A 634 -6.73 12.12 -44.21
N PRO A 635 -7.49 12.02 -45.32
CA PRO A 635 -7.11 12.66 -46.58
C PRO A 635 -6.84 14.17 -46.37
N VAL A 636 -5.69 14.64 -46.86
CA VAL A 636 -5.36 16.07 -46.89
C VAL A 636 -5.96 16.67 -48.16
N LYS A 637 -6.63 17.82 -48.03
CA LYS A 637 -7.27 18.51 -49.14
C LYS A 637 -6.25 19.23 -50.04
#